data_AF-A0A1Y2I1I5-F1
#
_entry.id   AF-A0A1Y2I1I5-F1
#
_cell.length_a   1.000
_cell.length_b   1.000
_cell.length_c   1.000
_cell.angle_alpha   90.00
_cell.angle_beta   90.00
_cell.angle_gamma   90.00
#
_symmetry.space_group_name_H-M   'P 1'
#
loop_
_entity.id
_entity.type
_entity.pdbx_description
1 polymer ?
#
loop_
_entity_poly.entity_id
_entity_poly.type
_entity_poly.pdbx_seq_one_letter_code
_entity_poly.pdbx_strand_id
1 'polypeptide(L)'
;MSELRFDDRVVIVTGAGGGIGRVYAHFFATRGASVVVNDLGGSTTGTGADNKAADVVVNEIVAAGGKAVANYNSVEDGEAIVETAMKAFGRVDIIINNAGILRDKGFARMSDDDWDLVHRVHVRGSYKVTKAAWPIMQKQKYGRIINTASAAGIYGNFGQANYSAAKLALHGFTMSLAREGAKYNIHANTIAPIAASRMTATVMPPEVLEALKPDFVAPLVGFLVHESTEETGGLFEVGAGYVAKLRRERSEGAVFKADASFTPTAVGARFGEIVDFSRPSYPGSIAETDWLGLLERAKEIESNPNPGEPLRFDGRVVLVTGAGAGIGRAYAHLFAKLGASVVVNDLGVSATGGADGGAKQKAADVVVDEIRKAGGKAVANYDSVEDGDKLVETAIKAFGRIDVVVNNAGILRDKSFARMTDADWDLIHKIHLRASYKVIKAAWPHMIKQKYGRIINTSSAVGLYGNFGQTNYSAAKAGIIGLSNTLALEGKKNNIVVNTIAPNAGTRMTATVMPPEMVEALKPEYVAPLVAYLAHEANSHSGGIYECGSGWAAAVRWQRTGGHGFPHNRALTPEAIKDKWDVICNFDDGRATYPTSAQESFQTIYANITNTNEADAAAAASKSKGKKSAAAVDVEAAQRMDFPAITHKYTERDVILYALGVGATRNDLQWVYENSEKFHALPTYGIITGFDAMNAVPFNDFLPSFNPMMLLHGEQFCEVYKPIPTAGALQAKPKIVDIVDKGKGAVVTIGVTTVDANGDKVCYNESTLFIRGIGGWGGRKTSADRGAATAANEPPARAADHVITEKTVESQAALYRLSGDLNPLHIDPQMSAMGGFDVPILHGLCTLGIAGKQVIAQYGGQDPANNFKSIKGRMAASVFPGETLKTEMWQEGNKVLFRVSVVERNKVVISNAAVEFRKGGSASAATKKPASGAASSGASVSVDGFQASAVFDRLAKSFAGMSADQRKQQCKKVNAVFQFDVKSGAGKVQSWTLDLKNEGVVKVGAATGKADATIAVGDADLIDLALGKTTGQKMFMAGKIKVKGQMMLATKLDGIFKEAGKAKM
;
A
#
# COMPACT_ATOMS: atom_id res chain seq x y z
N MET A 1 10.89 23.06 34.33
CA MET A 1 9.70 22.39 34.88
C MET A 1 10.17 21.36 35.90
N SER A 2 9.38 21.12 36.94
CA SER A 2 9.67 20.07 37.92
C SER A 2 9.58 18.70 37.24
N GLU A 3 10.52 17.81 37.55
CA GLU A 3 10.51 16.42 37.08
C GLU A 3 9.27 15.67 37.59
N LEU A 4 8.60 14.90 36.73
CA LEU A 4 7.53 13.96 37.11
C LEU A 4 8.17 12.75 37.78
N ARG A 5 7.83 12.55 39.06
CA ARG A 5 8.41 11.51 39.91
C ARG A 5 7.36 10.50 40.35
N PHE A 6 7.81 9.34 40.77
CA PHE A 6 6.99 8.21 41.23
C PHE A 6 7.45 7.74 42.62
N ASP A 7 7.91 8.68 43.44
CA ASP A 7 8.30 8.41 44.82
C ASP A 7 7.12 7.72 45.55
N ASP A 8 7.46 6.71 46.37
CA ASP A 8 6.51 5.88 47.12
C ASP A 8 5.48 5.09 46.28
N ARG A 9 5.64 5.05 44.95
CA ARG A 9 4.83 4.21 44.06
C ARG A 9 5.48 2.86 43.82
N VAL A 10 4.65 1.82 43.75
CA VAL A 10 5.09 0.46 43.37
C VAL A 10 4.61 0.11 41.98
N VAL A 11 5.56 -0.31 41.13
CA VAL A 11 5.32 -0.65 39.73
C VAL A 11 5.61 -2.14 39.50
N ILE A 12 4.64 -2.86 38.95
CA ILE A 12 4.86 -4.21 38.41
C ILE A 12 5.09 -4.08 36.91
N VAL A 13 6.23 -4.56 36.42
CA VAL A 13 6.52 -4.65 34.97
C VAL A 13 6.66 -6.11 34.59
N THR A 14 5.77 -6.60 33.72
CA THR A 14 5.80 -7.98 33.21
C THR A 14 6.66 -8.08 31.95
N GLY A 15 7.42 -9.18 31.82
CA GLY A 15 8.39 -9.35 30.72
C GLY A 15 9.53 -8.33 30.79
N ALA A 16 10.04 -8.08 32.00
CA ALA A 16 10.96 -6.99 32.30
C ALA A 16 12.44 -7.37 32.26
N GLY A 17 12.79 -8.63 31.94
CA GLY A 17 14.17 -9.11 31.85
C GLY A 17 14.90 -8.61 30.58
N GLY A 18 14.19 -8.00 29.63
CA GLY A 18 14.79 -7.46 28.41
C GLY A 18 13.86 -6.52 27.63
N GLY A 19 14.36 -6.01 26.50
CA GLY A 19 13.60 -5.17 25.57
C GLY A 19 12.95 -3.96 26.25
N ILE A 20 11.70 -3.68 25.87
CA ILE A 20 10.94 -2.53 26.37
C ILE A 20 10.65 -2.64 27.88
N GLY A 21 10.35 -3.84 28.38
CA GLY A 21 10.08 -4.06 29.80
C GLY A 21 11.26 -3.70 30.70
N ARG A 22 12.49 -4.06 30.32
CA ARG A 22 13.71 -3.65 31.03
C ARG A 22 13.84 -2.13 31.09
N VAL A 23 13.55 -1.44 29.99
CA VAL A 23 13.63 0.04 29.94
C VAL A 23 12.57 0.68 30.82
N TYR A 24 11.35 0.14 30.87
CA TYR A 24 10.35 0.61 31.84
C TYR A 24 10.81 0.44 33.29
N ALA A 25 11.37 -0.71 33.65
CA ALA A 25 11.86 -0.97 35.00
C ALA A 25 12.93 0.05 35.43
N HIS A 26 13.92 0.30 34.57
CA HIS A 26 14.95 1.33 34.80
C HIS A 26 14.36 2.75 34.85
N PHE A 27 13.47 3.09 33.93
CA PHE A 27 12.81 4.39 33.89
C PHE A 27 12.04 4.69 35.19
N PHE A 28 11.24 3.75 35.67
CA PHE A 28 10.48 3.95 36.92
C PHE A 28 11.38 4.00 38.15
N ALA A 29 12.40 3.14 38.23
CA ALA A 29 13.33 3.14 39.35
C ALA A 29 14.14 4.44 39.45
N THR A 30 14.63 4.97 38.31
CA THR A 30 15.37 6.24 38.27
C THR A 30 14.49 7.45 38.63
N ARG A 31 13.17 7.32 38.47
CA ARG A 31 12.16 8.32 38.87
C ARG A 31 11.56 8.06 40.26
N GLY A 32 12.16 7.20 41.08
CA GLY A 32 11.84 7.02 42.50
C GLY A 32 10.89 5.88 42.86
N ALA A 33 10.37 5.14 41.88
CA ALA A 33 9.47 4.02 42.14
C ALA A 33 10.20 2.80 42.69
N SER A 34 9.46 1.96 43.44
CA SER A 34 9.89 0.60 43.76
C SER A 34 9.35 -0.37 42.69
N VAL A 35 10.22 -1.18 42.11
CA VAL A 35 9.89 -1.96 40.90
C VAL A 35 9.90 -3.47 41.16
N VAL A 36 8.82 -4.14 40.79
CA VAL A 36 8.79 -5.60 40.64
C VAL A 36 9.13 -5.94 39.19
N VAL A 37 10.31 -6.54 39.00
CA VAL A 37 10.82 -6.98 37.72
C VAL A 37 10.38 -8.42 37.50
N ASN A 38 9.28 -8.62 36.78
CA ASN A 38 8.79 -9.96 36.46
C ASN A 38 9.34 -10.45 35.13
N ASP A 39 10.04 -11.58 35.11
CA ASP A 39 10.39 -12.29 33.89
C ASP A 39 10.52 -13.80 34.12
N LEU A 40 9.87 -14.60 33.27
CA LEU A 40 9.92 -16.07 33.33
C LEU A 40 11.27 -16.62 32.82
N GLY A 41 12.07 -15.81 32.13
CA GLY A 41 13.35 -16.23 31.56
C GLY A 41 13.25 -17.00 30.24
N GLY A 42 12.12 -16.89 29.54
CA GLY A 42 11.87 -17.54 28.25
C GLY A 42 12.37 -16.75 27.04
N SER A 43 12.56 -17.43 25.90
CA SER A 43 12.87 -16.80 24.62
C SER A 43 11.70 -15.96 24.06
N THR A 44 11.88 -15.23 22.96
CA THR A 44 10.78 -14.55 22.23
C THR A 44 9.74 -15.52 21.66
N THR A 45 10.11 -16.81 21.55
CA THR A 45 9.23 -17.92 21.25
C THR A 45 8.78 -18.65 22.53
N GLY A 46 8.91 -18.09 23.73
CA GLY A 46 8.39 -18.70 24.96
C GLY A 46 9.00 -20.07 25.30
N THR A 47 10.24 -20.35 24.88
CA THR A 47 10.98 -21.58 25.24
C THR A 47 12.11 -21.25 26.21
N GLY A 48 12.32 -22.10 27.23
CA GLY A 48 13.36 -21.91 28.26
C GLY A 48 12.85 -21.18 29.52
N ALA A 49 13.62 -21.29 30.61
CA ALA A 49 13.38 -20.59 31.88
C ALA A 49 14.75 -20.29 32.52
N ASP A 50 15.42 -19.22 32.08
CA ASP A 50 16.62 -18.71 32.74
C ASP A 50 16.25 -17.54 33.65
N ASN A 51 16.05 -17.84 34.94
CA ASN A 51 15.65 -16.88 35.98
C ASN A 51 16.63 -15.68 36.10
N LYS A 52 17.85 -15.79 35.54
CA LYS A 52 18.87 -14.73 35.58
C LYS A 52 18.43 -13.42 34.93
N ALA A 53 17.48 -13.42 33.99
CA ALA A 53 17.11 -12.20 33.27
C ALA A 53 16.50 -11.13 34.19
N ALA A 54 15.60 -11.53 35.11
CA ALA A 54 15.02 -10.61 36.09
C ALA A 54 16.07 -10.13 37.10
N ASP A 55 16.92 -11.06 37.58
CA ASP A 55 17.98 -10.75 38.55
C ASP A 55 18.98 -9.73 38.03
N VAL A 56 19.38 -9.84 36.76
CA VAL A 56 20.29 -8.87 36.12
C VAL A 56 19.71 -7.46 36.20
N VAL A 57 18.45 -7.27 35.82
CA VAL A 57 17.81 -5.95 35.84
C VAL A 57 17.64 -5.42 37.26
N VAL A 58 17.28 -6.27 38.22
CA VAL A 58 17.19 -5.88 39.64
C VAL A 58 18.55 -5.45 40.18
N ASN A 59 19.60 -6.21 39.91
CA ASN A 59 20.95 -5.88 40.35
C ASN A 59 21.44 -4.55 39.75
N GLU A 60 21.16 -4.30 38.47
CA GLU A 60 21.46 -3.01 37.83
C GLU A 60 20.74 -1.85 38.52
N ILE A 61 19.44 -2.01 38.84
CA ILE A 61 18.64 -0.99 39.52
C ILE A 61 19.16 -0.72 40.94
N VAL A 62 19.43 -1.78 41.72
CA VAL A 62 19.92 -1.66 43.09
C VAL A 62 21.32 -1.03 43.12
N ALA A 63 22.20 -1.41 42.19
CA ALA A 63 23.53 -0.81 42.05
C ALA A 63 23.47 0.70 41.72
N ALA A 64 22.44 1.13 41.00
CA ALA A 64 22.16 2.54 40.71
C ALA A 64 21.45 3.29 41.87
N GLY A 65 21.21 2.63 43.01
CA GLY A 65 20.56 3.21 44.19
C GLY A 65 19.02 3.16 44.17
N GLY A 66 18.42 2.47 43.20
CA GLY A 66 16.98 2.25 43.12
C GLY A 66 16.48 1.08 43.98
N LYS A 67 15.16 0.89 44.01
CA LYS A 67 14.50 -0.21 44.75
C LYS A 67 13.85 -1.18 43.75
N ALA A 68 14.29 -2.43 43.74
CA ALA A 68 13.67 -3.45 42.90
C ALA A 68 13.70 -4.84 43.54
N VAL A 69 12.77 -5.70 43.14
CA VAL A 69 12.72 -7.13 43.49
C VAL A 69 12.37 -7.96 42.25
N ALA A 70 13.00 -9.13 42.12
CA ALA A 70 12.76 -10.03 41.01
C ALA A 70 11.49 -10.87 41.26
N ASN A 71 10.80 -11.23 40.18
CA ASN A 71 9.75 -12.25 40.19
C ASN A 71 9.92 -13.15 38.96
N TYR A 72 9.78 -14.46 39.16
CA TYR A 72 10.05 -15.47 38.12
C TYR A 72 8.79 -16.23 37.68
N ASN A 73 7.60 -15.81 38.12
CA ASN A 73 6.38 -16.55 37.85
C ASN A 73 5.91 -16.30 36.42
N SER A 74 5.11 -17.24 35.91
CA SER A 74 4.35 -17.00 34.69
C SER A 74 3.38 -15.85 34.93
N VAL A 75 3.10 -15.05 33.90
CA VAL A 75 2.04 -14.03 33.96
C VAL A 75 0.64 -14.64 34.17
N GLU A 76 0.50 -15.95 33.94
CA GLU A 76 -0.72 -16.69 34.29
C GLU A 76 -0.93 -16.81 35.81
N ASP A 77 0.14 -16.70 36.60
CA ASP A 77 0.16 -16.75 38.06
C ASP A 77 0.17 -15.34 38.67
N GLY A 78 -0.73 -14.48 38.17
CA GLY A 78 -0.78 -13.06 38.53
C GLY A 78 -0.86 -12.79 40.04
N GLU A 79 -1.50 -13.68 40.81
CA GLU A 79 -1.54 -13.62 42.26
C GLU A 79 -0.16 -13.67 42.90
N ALA A 80 0.74 -14.55 42.43
CA ALA A 80 2.09 -14.69 42.96
C ALA A 80 2.98 -13.47 42.62
N ILE A 81 2.74 -12.86 41.45
CA ILE A 81 3.41 -11.63 41.01
C ILE A 81 3.02 -10.47 41.93
N VAL A 82 1.72 -10.30 42.17
CA VAL A 82 1.18 -9.26 43.07
C VAL A 82 1.59 -9.51 44.52
N GLU A 83 1.59 -10.76 44.97
CA GLU A 83 2.06 -11.13 46.32
C GLU A 83 3.52 -10.71 46.54
N THR A 84 4.38 -10.85 45.53
CA THR A 84 5.78 -10.38 45.61
C THR A 84 5.87 -8.87 45.82
N ALA A 85 5.05 -8.09 45.10
CA ALA A 85 4.97 -6.65 45.30
C ALA A 85 4.50 -6.28 46.72
N MET A 86 3.47 -6.98 47.22
CA MET A 86 2.93 -6.75 48.55
C MET A 86 3.92 -7.14 49.65
N LYS A 87 4.65 -8.25 49.51
CA LYS A 87 5.68 -8.68 50.47
C LYS A 87 6.87 -7.72 50.51
N ALA A 88 7.34 -7.26 49.35
CA ALA A 88 8.51 -6.41 49.27
C ALA A 88 8.22 -4.94 49.63
N PHE A 89 7.06 -4.42 49.22
CA PHE A 89 6.78 -2.98 49.25
C PHE A 89 5.41 -2.61 49.85
N GLY A 90 4.56 -3.58 50.20
CA GLY A 90 3.30 -3.35 50.90
C GLY A 90 2.15 -2.77 50.07
N ARG A 91 2.34 -2.51 48.77
CA ARG A 91 1.34 -1.90 47.87
C ARG A 91 1.61 -2.23 46.40
N VAL A 92 0.65 -1.91 45.52
CA VAL A 92 0.78 -1.92 44.05
C VAL A 92 0.03 -0.73 43.48
N ASP A 93 0.71 0.15 42.76
CA ASP A 93 0.13 1.38 42.19
C ASP A 93 0.00 1.31 40.67
N ILE A 94 0.99 0.71 40.01
CA ILE A 94 1.13 0.73 38.56
C ILE A 94 1.35 -0.69 38.05
N ILE A 95 0.62 -1.08 36.99
CA ILE A 95 0.83 -2.34 36.28
C ILE A 95 1.14 -2.04 34.83
N ILE A 96 2.28 -2.55 34.36
CA ILE A 96 2.68 -2.53 32.96
C ILE A 96 2.58 -3.96 32.41
N ASN A 97 1.47 -4.25 31.72
CA ASN A 97 1.21 -5.51 31.05
C ASN A 97 1.94 -5.54 29.69
N ASN A 98 3.23 -5.86 29.75
CA ASN A 98 4.16 -5.85 28.63
C ASN A 98 4.62 -7.25 28.17
N ALA A 99 4.54 -8.27 29.03
CA ALA A 99 4.97 -9.63 28.69
C ALA A 99 4.33 -10.13 27.39
N GLY A 100 5.13 -10.76 26.54
CA GLY A 100 4.67 -11.21 25.24
C GLY A 100 5.63 -12.17 24.53
N ILE A 101 5.05 -12.95 23.63
CA ILE A 101 5.73 -13.93 22.77
C ILE A 101 5.17 -13.87 21.33
N LEU A 102 5.87 -14.49 20.38
CA LEU A 102 5.40 -14.61 18.98
C LEU A 102 5.32 -16.08 18.52
N ARG A 103 4.39 -16.34 17.59
CA ARG A 103 4.17 -17.62 16.90
C ARG A 103 3.71 -17.35 15.46
N ASP A 104 4.57 -16.66 14.73
CA ASP A 104 4.25 -16.15 13.39
C ASP A 104 4.16 -17.30 12.39
N LYS A 105 2.95 -17.55 11.90
CA LYS A 105 2.63 -18.56 10.89
C LYS A 105 1.41 -18.07 10.11
N GLY A 106 1.48 -18.15 8.77
CA GLY A 106 0.29 -17.99 7.93
C GLY A 106 -0.85 -18.85 8.46
N PHE A 107 -2.08 -18.32 8.44
CA PHE A 107 -3.24 -18.87 9.12
C PHE A 107 -3.51 -20.35 8.80
N ALA A 108 -3.28 -20.75 7.54
CA ALA A 108 -3.42 -22.14 7.11
C ALA A 108 -2.49 -23.12 7.87
N ARG A 109 -1.32 -22.66 8.35
CA ARG A 109 -0.32 -23.47 9.06
C ARG A 109 -0.29 -23.25 10.58
N MET A 110 -1.05 -22.30 11.10
CA MET A 110 -1.15 -22.04 12.55
C MET A 110 -1.82 -23.22 13.26
N SER A 111 -1.21 -23.76 14.31
CA SER A 111 -1.82 -24.80 15.16
C SER A 111 -2.68 -24.18 16.28
N ASP A 112 -3.52 -25.00 16.90
CA ASP A 112 -4.26 -24.62 18.12
C ASP A 112 -3.30 -24.19 19.24
N ASP A 113 -2.18 -24.91 19.43
CA ASP A 113 -1.18 -24.58 20.45
C ASP A 113 -0.52 -23.21 20.19
N ASP A 114 -0.26 -22.88 18.92
CA ASP A 114 0.26 -21.56 18.54
C ASP A 114 -0.75 -20.45 18.89
N TRP A 115 -2.05 -20.71 18.74
CA TRP A 115 -3.11 -19.78 19.09
C TRP A 115 -3.25 -19.62 20.61
N ASP A 116 -3.35 -20.75 21.31
CA ASP A 116 -3.63 -20.81 22.73
C ASP A 116 -2.48 -20.24 23.55
N LEU A 117 -1.24 -20.55 23.20
CA LEU A 117 -0.08 -20.02 23.90
C LEU A 117 0.02 -18.50 23.80
N VAL A 118 -0.23 -17.92 22.62
CA VAL A 118 -0.24 -16.46 22.44
C VAL A 118 -1.34 -15.82 23.28
N HIS A 119 -2.55 -16.39 23.32
CA HIS A 119 -3.63 -15.83 24.13
C HIS A 119 -3.41 -16.01 25.64
N ARG A 120 -2.84 -17.14 26.09
CA ARG A 120 -2.50 -17.36 27.49
C ARG A 120 -1.51 -16.31 28.01
N VAL A 121 -0.44 -16.04 27.26
CA VAL A 121 0.57 -15.05 27.68
C VAL A 121 0.05 -13.63 27.57
N HIS A 122 -0.45 -13.21 26.40
CA HIS A 122 -0.76 -11.80 26.17
C HIS A 122 -2.08 -11.38 26.82
N VAL A 123 -3.13 -12.17 26.68
CA VAL A 123 -4.50 -11.77 27.07
C VAL A 123 -4.80 -12.27 28.48
N ARG A 124 -4.70 -13.58 28.71
CA ARG A 124 -4.98 -14.18 30.02
C ARG A 124 -3.97 -13.72 31.07
N GLY A 125 -2.68 -13.62 30.74
CA GLY A 125 -1.65 -13.11 31.65
C GLY A 125 -1.93 -11.68 32.12
N SER A 126 -2.22 -10.78 31.18
CA SER A 126 -2.60 -9.39 31.50
C SER A 126 -3.85 -9.31 32.36
N TYR A 127 -4.83 -10.19 32.10
CA TYR A 127 -6.00 -10.35 32.95
C TYR A 127 -5.63 -10.78 34.36
N LYS A 128 -4.85 -11.87 34.52
CA LYS A 128 -4.49 -12.45 35.83
C LYS A 128 -3.75 -11.46 36.71
N VAL A 129 -2.74 -10.77 36.18
CA VAL A 129 -1.96 -9.76 36.93
C VAL A 129 -2.85 -8.59 37.34
N THR A 130 -3.61 -8.04 36.39
CA THR A 130 -4.52 -6.92 36.68
C THR A 130 -5.60 -7.31 37.68
N LYS A 131 -6.17 -8.51 37.54
CA LYS A 131 -7.22 -9.05 38.40
C LYS A 131 -6.75 -9.20 39.84
N ALA A 132 -5.53 -9.70 40.06
CA ALA A 132 -4.95 -9.85 41.39
C ALA A 132 -4.67 -8.50 42.07
N ALA A 133 -4.24 -7.49 41.32
CA ALA A 133 -3.95 -6.16 41.84
C ALA A 133 -5.21 -5.29 42.05
N TRP A 134 -6.30 -5.58 41.32
CA TRP A 134 -7.49 -4.73 41.30
C TRP A 134 -8.12 -4.46 42.69
N PRO A 135 -8.30 -5.45 43.59
CA PRO A 135 -8.86 -5.18 44.92
C PRO A 135 -7.96 -4.25 45.76
N ILE A 136 -6.64 -4.33 45.58
CA ILE A 136 -5.66 -3.46 46.25
C ILE A 136 -5.84 -2.03 45.74
N MET A 137 -5.85 -1.85 44.40
CA MET A 137 -6.08 -0.56 43.75
C MET A 137 -7.42 0.08 44.13
N GLN A 138 -8.49 -0.72 44.24
CA GLN A 138 -9.80 -0.24 44.70
C GLN A 138 -9.76 0.24 46.15
N LYS A 139 -9.09 -0.51 47.04
CA LYS A 139 -8.97 -0.16 48.46
C LYS A 139 -8.18 1.13 48.66
N GLN A 140 -7.09 1.32 47.92
CA GLN A 140 -6.26 2.52 48.00
C GLN A 140 -6.81 3.72 47.22
N LYS A 141 -7.89 3.53 46.44
CA LYS A 141 -8.47 4.54 45.52
C LYS A 141 -7.41 5.17 44.59
N TYR A 142 -6.55 4.33 44.05
CA TYR A 142 -5.54 4.72 43.08
C TYR A 142 -5.10 3.50 42.28
N GLY A 143 -4.91 3.65 40.97
CA GLY A 143 -4.27 2.65 40.15
C GLY A 143 -3.97 3.18 38.75
N ARG A 144 -2.93 2.66 38.12
CA ARG A 144 -2.59 2.99 36.73
C ARG A 144 -2.19 1.71 36.00
N ILE A 145 -2.82 1.47 34.85
CA ILE A 145 -2.65 0.22 34.09
C ILE A 145 -2.30 0.57 32.65
N ILE A 146 -1.23 -0.04 32.13
CA ILE A 146 -0.85 0.04 30.73
C ILE A 146 -0.91 -1.35 30.13
N ASN A 147 -1.71 -1.49 29.07
CA ASN A 147 -1.74 -2.69 28.26
C ASN A 147 -1.00 -2.45 26.93
N THR A 148 -0.09 -3.36 26.59
CA THR A 148 0.72 -3.25 25.36
C THR A 148 0.04 -3.97 24.19
N ALA A 149 -0.62 -3.20 23.33
CA ALA A 149 -1.13 -3.62 22.02
C ALA A 149 -0.02 -3.58 20.94
N SER A 150 -0.39 -3.46 19.67
CA SER A 150 0.53 -3.27 18.54
C SER A 150 -0.22 -2.78 17.29
N ALA A 151 0.51 -2.23 16.33
CA ALA A 151 -0.05 -1.91 15.00
C ALA A 151 -0.66 -3.16 14.32
N ALA A 152 -0.06 -4.35 14.52
CA ALA A 152 -0.63 -5.61 14.04
C ALA A 152 -2.00 -5.91 14.69
N GLY A 153 -2.20 -5.56 15.97
CA GLY A 153 -3.51 -5.63 16.61
C GLY A 153 -4.52 -4.67 15.99
N ILE A 154 -4.11 -3.42 15.77
CA ILE A 154 -4.98 -2.34 15.30
C ILE A 154 -5.44 -2.58 13.85
N TYR A 155 -4.52 -2.94 12.95
CA TYR A 155 -4.75 -3.00 11.49
C TYR A 155 -4.64 -4.40 10.88
N GLY A 156 -4.22 -5.41 11.66
CA GLY A 156 -3.87 -6.74 11.14
C GLY A 156 -2.44 -6.81 10.57
N ASN A 157 -1.87 -8.00 10.55
CA ASN A 157 -0.59 -8.25 9.87
C ASN A 157 -0.51 -9.71 9.39
N PHE A 158 -0.05 -9.92 8.15
CA PHE A 158 0.00 -11.25 7.54
C PHE A 158 0.82 -12.22 8.40
N GLY A 159 0.28 -13.42 8.67
CA GLY A 159 0.96 -14.45 9.46
C GLY A 159 0.85 -14.28 10.97
N GLN A 160 0.07 -13.30 11.44
CA GLN A 160 -0.03 -12.94 12.86
C GLN A 160 -1.49 -12.97 13.37
N ALA A 161 -2.34 -13.84 12.84
CA ALA A 161 -3.77 -13.86 13.18
C ALA A 161 -4.04 -14.01 14.70
N ASN A 162 -3.30 -14.88 15.39
CA ASN A 162 -3.33 -15.05 16.85
C ASN A 162 -2.84 -13.79 17.59
N TYR A 163 -1.72 -13.22 17.16
CA TYR A 163 -1.12 -12.05 17.78
C TYR A 163 -1.97 -10.78 17.59
N SER A 164 -2.48 -10.53 16.38
CA SER A 164 -3.40 -9.43 16.10
C SER A 164 -4.68 -9.53 16.94
N ALA A 165 -5.25 -10.73 17.05
CA ALA A 165 -6.39 -10.97 17.94
C ALA A 165 -6.07 -10.65 19.39
N ALA A 166 -4.95 -11.17 19.92
CA ALA A 166 -4.53 -10.93 21.29
C ALA A 166 -4.26 -9.44 21.58
N LYS A 167 -3.54 -8.75 20.69
CA LYS A 167 -3.15 -7.36 20.89
C LYS A 167 -4.33 -6.39 20.81
N LEU A 168 -5.34 -6.67 20.00
CA LEU A 168 -6.55 -5.84 20.00
C LEU A 168 -7.51 -6.20 21.14
N ALA A 169 -7.53 -7.46 21.60
CA ALA A 169 -8.27 -7.85 22.81
C ALA A 169 -7.83 -7.04 24.03
N LEU A 170 -6.54 -6.72 24.14
CA LEU A 170 -6.00 -5.87 25.20
C LEU A 170 -6.57 -4.44 25.16
N HIS A 171 -6.89 -3.89 24.00
CA HIS A 171 -7.54 -2.58 23.92
C HIS A 171 -8.98 -2.63 24.42
N GLY A 172 -9.77 -3.65 24.03
CA GLY A 172 -11.10 -3.88 24.58
C GLY A 172 -11.08 -4.06 26.10
N PHE A 173 -10.11 -4.85 26.60
CA PHE A 173 -9.85 -5.00 28.03
C PHE A 173 -9.62 -3.65 28.72
N THR A 174 -8.73 -2.82 28.18
CA THR A 174 -8.47 -1.46 28.69
C THR A 174 -9.72 -0.59 28.76
N MET A 175 -10.53 -0.55 27.70
CA MET A 175 -11.71 0.33 27.63
C MET A 175 -12.73 0.00 28.74
N SER A 176 -12.95 -1.29 29.00
CA SER A 176 -13.80 -1.70 30.13
C SER A 176 -13.16 -1.37 31.48
N LEU A 177 -11.87 -1.65 31.67
CA LEU A 177 -11.17 -1.29 32.93
C LEU A 177 -11.22 0.20 33.22
N ALA A 178 -11.05 1.06 32.21
CA ALA A 178 -11.13 2.51 32.35
C ALA A 178 -12.48 2.95 32.92
N ARG A 179 -13.58 2.36 32.44
CA ARG A 179 -14.94 2.64 32.94
C ARG A 179 -15.17 2.10 34.34
N GLU A 180 -14.71 0.89 34.64
CA GLU A 180 -14.89 0.29 35.96
C GLU A 180 -14.03 0.94 37.04
N GLY A 181 -12.86 1.42 36.64
CA GLY A 181 -11.84 2.04 37.49
C GLY A 181 -12.10 3.51 37.80
N ALA A 182 -12.89 4.21 36.99
CA ALA A 182 -13.11 5.65 37.10
C ALA A 182 -13.47 6.11 38.53
N LYS A 183 -14.44 5.45 39.18
CA LYS A 183 -14.87 5.81 40.55
C LYS A 183 -13.84 5.50 41.65
N TYR A 184 -12.78 4.79 41.31
CA TYR A 184 -11.69 4.41 42.21
C TYR A 184 -10.37 5.12 41.85
N ASN A 185 -10.37 6.09 40.93
CA ASN A 185 -9.14 6.70 40.39
C ASN A 185 -8.15 5.63 39.87
N ILE A 186 -8.70 4.62 39.18
CA ILE A 186 -7.92 3.63 38.46
C ILE A 186 -8.01 3.94 36.97
N HIS A 187 -6.91 4.37 36.37
CA HIS A 187 -6.85 4.69 34.94
C HIS A 187 -6.19 3.54 34.18
N ALA A 188 -6.74 3.21 33.02
CA ALA A 188 -6.19 2.17 32.16
C ALA A 188 -6.02 2.72 30.75
N ASN A 189 -4.84 2.58 30.16
CA ASN A 189 -4.54 3.04 28.81
C ASN A 189 -3.84 1.95 27.99
N THR A 190 -3.90 2.09 26.67
CA THR A 190 -3.29 1.16 25.72
C THR A 190 -2.21 1.86 24.92
N ILE A 191 -1.07 1.22 24.74
CA ILE A 191 -0.03 1.67 23.81
C ILE A 191 0.18 0.64 22.71
N ALA A 192 0.50 1.09 21.51
CA ALA A 192 0.93 0.29 20.37
C ALA A 192 2.36 0.71 20.00
N PRO A 193 3.36 0.19 20.74
CA PRO A 193 4.73 0.62 20.55
C PRO A 193 5.36 -0.01 19.31
N ILE A 194 6.24 0.74 18.68
CA ILE A 194 7.24 0.24 17.74
C ILE A 194 8.61 0.49 18.34
N ALA A 195 9.33 -0.58 18.65
CA ALA A 195 10.69 -0.52 19.15
C ALA A 195 11.53 -1.63 18.53
N ALA A 196 12.84 -1.40 18.48
CA ALA A 196 13.81 -2.41 18.12
C ALA A 196 13.68 -3.61 19.07
N SER A 197 13.49 -4.79 18.50
CA SER A 197 13.53 -6.07 19.19
C SER A 197 14.67 -6.92 18.62
N ARG A 198 15.02 -8.02 19.30
CA ARG A 198 15.98 -9.02 18.78
C ARG A 198 15.60 -9.51 17.37
N MET A 199 14.31 -9.47 17.01
CA MET A 199 13.79 -9.91 15.72
C MET A 199 13.84 -8.82 14.65
N THR A 200 13.57 -7.56 14.98
CA THR A 200 13.73 -6.46 14.01
C THR A 200 15.19 -6.10 13.78
N ALA A 201 16.06 -6.42 14.76
CA ALA A 201 17.50 -6.22 14.68
C ALA A 201 18.19 -7.03 13.57
N THR A 202 17.56 -8.11 13.07
CA THR A 202 18.09 -8.93 11.97
C THR A 202 17.63 -8.46 10.59
N VAL A 203 16.74 -7.47 10.51
CA VAL A 203 16.13 -7.01 9.25
C VAL A 203 16.16 -5.49 9.06
N MET A 204 16.36 -4.71 10.12
CA MET A 204 16.41 -3.24 10.06
C MET A 204 17.86 -2.70 10.18
N PRO A 205 18.22 -1.62 9.47
CA PRO A 205 19.54 -1.00 9.57
C PRO A 205 19.88 -0.53 11.00
N PRO A 206 21.16 -0.53 11.43
CA PRO A 206 21.57 -0.08 12.77
C PRO A 206 21.10 1.33 13.16
N GLU A 207 21.10 2.28 12.22
CA GLU A 207 20.60 3.64 12.43
C GLU A 207 19.09 3.70 12.70
N VAL A 208 18.30 2.81 12.08
CA VAL A 208 16.86 2.69 12.33
C VAL A 208 16.63 2.02 13.69
N LEU A 209 17.43 1.01 14.05
CA LEU A 209 17.38 0.37 15.37
C LEU A 209 17.75 1.36 16.49
N GLU A 210 18.73 2.21 16.25
CA GLU A 210 19.17 3.26 17.16
C GLU A 210 18.08 4.33 17.37
N ALA A 211 17.31 4.64 16.34
CA ALA A 211 16.17 5.53 16.46
C ALA A 211 14.94 4.84 17.09
N LEU A 212 14.77 3.53 16.89
CA LEU A 212 13.69 2.72 17.49
C LEU A 212 14.02 2.21 18.91
N LYS A 213 14.89 2.90 19.65
CA LYS A 213 15.19 2.54 21.04
C LYS A 213 13.92 2.48 21.89
N PRO A 214 13.78 1.47 22.77
CA PRO A 214 12.66 1.41 23.70
C PRO A 214 12.56 2.65 24.62
N ASP A 215 13.65 3.40 24.79
CA ASP A 215 13.74 4.67 25.50
C ASP A 215 12.78 5.74 24.96
N PHE A 216 12.33 5.65 23.70
CA PHE A 216 11.32 6.55 23.15
C PHE A 216 9.88 6.16 23.49
N VAL A 217 9.67 5.00 24.12
CA VAL A 217 8.35 4.51 24.52
C VAL A 217 8.07 4.80 26.00
N ALA A 218 9.08 4.62 26.87
CA ALA A 218 8.94 4.80 28.31
C ALA A 218 8.41 6.18 28.76
N PRO A 219 8.76 7.30 28.12
CA PRO A 219 8.27 8.62 28.51
C PRO A 219 6.75 8.79 28.40
N LEU A 220 6.14 8.25 27.33
CA LEU A 220 4.69 8.26 27.17
C LEU A 220 4.04 7.41 28.26
N VAL A 221 4.58 6.21 28.51
CA VAL A 221 4.10 5.32 29.57
C VAL A 221 4.17 6.00 30.93
N GLY A 222 5.30 6.65 31.25
CA GLY A 222 5.48 7.43 32.46
C GLY A 222 4.42 8.52 32.60
N PHE A 223 4.19 9.31 31.56
CA PHE A 223 3.14 10.33 31.61
C PHE A 223 1.73 9.74 31.79
N LEU A 224 1.40 8.67 31.07
CA LEU A 224 0.09 7.98 31.14
C LEU A 224 -0.21 7.36 32.51
N VAL A 225 0.81 7.08 33.32
CA VAL A 225 0.66 6.53 34.68
C VAL A 225 1.01 7.54 35.78
N HIS A 226 1.33 8.77 35.44
CA HIS A 226 1.55 9.80 36.45
C HIS A 226 0.21 10.24 37.05
N GLU A 227 0.21 10.70 38.31
CA GLU A 227 -1.01 11.17 38.96
C GLU A 227 -1.58 12.47 38.35
N SER A 228 -0.76 13.21 37.60
CA SER A 228 -1.18 14.45 36.94
C SER A 228 -1.89 14.27 35.59
N THR A 229 -2.06 13.03 35.11
CA THR A 229 -2.84 12.78 33.90
C THR A 229 -4.22 12.25 34.24
N GLU A 230 -5.22 12.78 33.54
CA GLU A 230 -6.62 12.31 33.58
C GLU A 230 -6.93 11.36 32.43
N GLU A 231 -5.96 11.06 31.56
CA GLU A 231 -6.17 10.17 30.42
C GLU A 231 -6.50 8.74 30.91
N THR A 232 -7.61 8.20 30.41
CA THR A 232 -8.05 6.83 30.65
C THR A 232 -8.86 6.34 29.45
N GLY A 233 -8.74 5.06 29.09
CA GLY A 233 -9.32 4.49 27.87
C GLY A 233 -8.56 4.84 26.58
N GLY A 234 -7.44 5.56 26.66
CA GLY A 234 -6.70 5.99 25.48
C GLY A 234 -6.00 4.84 24.73
N LEU A 235 -5.78 5.04 23.43
CA LEU A 235 -4.94 4.21 22.57
C LEU A 235 -3.91 5.09 21.87
N PHE A 236 -2.63 4.76 22.03
CA PHE A 236 -1.53 5.58 21.50
C PHE A 236 -0.55 4.76 20.68
N GLU A 237 -0.22 5.22 19.48
CA GLU A 237 0.94 4.76 18.74
C GLU A 237 2.17 5.53 19.17
N VAL A 238 3.29 4.81 19.37
CA VAL A 238 4.53 5.41 19.86
C VAL A 238 5.75 4.67 19.32
N GLY A 239 6.75 5.41 18.86
CA GLY A 239 8.02 4.84 18.39
C GLY A 239 8.89 5.91 17.75
N ALA A 240 10.21 5.74 17.80
CA ALA A 240 11.19 6.68 17.24
C ALA A 240 10.93 8.17 17.59
N GLY A 241 10.43 8.46 18.80
CA GLY A 241 10.10 9.81 19.23
C GLY A 241 8.78 10.36 18.67
N TYR A 242 8.03 9.61 17.87
CA TYR A 242 6.68 10.00 17.46
C TYR A 242 5.64 9.46 18.45
N VAL A 243 4.62 10.28 18.76
CA VAL A 243 3.46 9.90 19.58
C VAL A 243 2.18 10.41 18.95
N ALA A 244 1.19 9.54 18.78
CA ALA A 244 -0.15 9.91 18.29
C ALA A 244 -1.26 9.15 19.02
N LYS A 245 -2.43 9.78 19.15
CA LYS A 245 -3.64 9.18 19.74
C LYS A 245 -4.54 8.63 18.65
N LEU A 246 -5.24 7.53 18.94
CA LEU A 246 -6.22 6.92 18.06
C LEU A 246 -7.62 6.98 18.68
N ARG A 247 -8.63 7.16 17.83
CA ARG A 247 -10.05 7.01 18.18
C ARG A 247 -10.81 6.26 17.09
N ARG A 248 -11.98 5.73 17.45
CA ARG A 248 -12.93 5.20 16.48
C ARG A 248 -13.62 6.36 15.76
N GLU A 249 -13.67 6.27 14.45
CA GLU A 249 -14.49 7.13 13.60
C GLU A 249 -15.55 6.26 12.93
N ARG A 250 -16.80 6.68 13.01
CA ARG A 250 -17.95 5.98 12.44
C ARG A 250 -18.60 6.86 11.39
N SER A 251 -18.86 6.31 10.20
CA SER A 251 -19.61 7.04 9.18
C SER A 251 -21.01 7.39 9.69
N GLU A 252 -21.66 8.35 9.04
CA GLU A 252 -23.09 8.60 9.29
C GLU A 252 -23.93 7.35 8.98
N GLY A 253 -23.50 6.59 7.98
CA GLY A 253 -24.16 5.37 7.54
C GLY A 253 -25.41 5.62 6.71
N ALA A 254 -26.03 4.52 6.29
CA ALA A 254 -27.29 4.54 5.55
C ALA A 254 -28.43 4.04 6.46
N VAL A 255 -29.56 4.76 6.42
CA VAL A 255 -30.83 4.32 7.01
C VAL A 255 -31.69 3.72 5.90
N PHE A 256 -32.28 2.58 6.17
CA PHE A 256 -33.13 1.76 5.31
C PHE A 256 -34.51 1.63 5.94
N LYS A 257 -35.55 1.57 5.11
CA LYS A 257 -36.91 1.32 5.60
C LYS A 257 -36.96 -0.04 6.30
N ALA A 258 -37.39 -0.08 7.55
CA ALA A 258 -37.36 -1.28 8.39
C ALA A 258 -38.53 -2.26 8.08
N ASP A 259 -38.62 -2.73 6.83
CA ASP A 259 -39.65 -3.65 6.35
C ASP A 259 -39.09 -4.68 5.35
N ALA A 260 -39.96 -5.41 4.64
CA ALA A 260 -39.58 -6.45 3.69
C ALA A 260 -38.75 -5.95 2.50
N SER A 261 -38.75 -4.65 2.20
CA SER A 261 -37.92 -4.04 1.16
C SER A 261 -36.45 -3.87 1.58
N PHE A 262 -36.14 -4.01 2.88
CA PHE A 262 -34.75 -4.01 3.36
C PHE A 262 -34.08 -5.32 2.99
N THR A 263 -33.44 -5.33 1.83
CA THR A 263 -32.82 -6.52 1.24
C THR A 263 -31.31 -6.32 1.06
N PRO A 264 -30.53 -7.41 0.86
CA PRO A 264 -29.12 -7.29 0.51
C PRO A 264 -28.88 -6.50 -0.77
N THR A 265 -29.81 -6.55 -1.72
CA THR A 265 -29.77 -5.73 -2.94
C THR A 265 -29.89 -4.24 -2.60
N ALA A 266 -30.81 -3.87 -1.70
CA ALA A 266 -30.95 -2.49 -1.24
C ALA A 266 -29.69 -2.01 -0.51
N VAL A 267 -29.09 -2.87 0.33
CA VAL A 267 -27.80 -2.58 0.98
C VAL A 267 -26.73 -2.33 -0.06
N GLY A 268 -26.60 -3.20 -1.07
CA GLY A 268 -25.60 -3.05 -2.12
C GLY A 268 -25.78 -1.77 -2.94
N ALA A 269 -27.01 -1.37 -3.22
CA ALA A 269 -27.32 -0.12 -3.92
C ALA A 269 -26.86 1.13 -3.17
N ARG A 270 -26.85 1.09 -1.84
CA ARG A 270 -26.48 2.22 -0.97
C ARG A 270 -25.22 1.95 -0.14
N PHE A 271 -24.42 0.97 -0.55
CA PHE A 271 -23.23 0.61 0.23
C PHE A 271 -22.22 1.75 0.27
N GLY A 272 -22.17 2.58 -0.77
CA GLY A 272 -21.35 3.80 -0.81
C GLY A 272 -21.65 4.77 0.34
N GLU A 273 -22.91 4.88 0.77
CA GLU A 273 -23.31 5.72 1.91
C GLU A 273 -22.91 5.10 3.25
N ILE A 274 -22.94 3.76 3.36
CA ILE A 274 -22.49 3.04 4.56
C ILE A 274 -21.01 3.32 4.83
N VAL A 275 -20.19 3.40 3.77
CA VAL A 275 -18.74 3.62 3.87
C VAL A 275 -18.31 5.08 3.66
N ASP A 276 -19.25 6.02 3.61
CA ASP A 276 -18.94 7.44 3.44
C ASP A 276 -18.61 8.12 4.79
N PHE A 277 -17.35 8.54 4.93
CA PHE A 277 -16.86 9.25 6.11
C PHE A 277 -16.85 10.78 5.94
N SER A 278 -17.63 11.34 5.01
CA SER A 278 -17.76 12.79 4.83
C SER A 278 -18.46 13.50 6.00
N ARG A 279 -19.33 12.79 6.72
CA ARG A 279 -20.05 13.28 7.92
C ARG A 279 -19.90 12.31 9.11
N PRO A 280 -18.69 12.15 9.65
CA PRO A 280 -18.43 11.12 10.65
C PRO A 280 -18.93 11.52 12.04
N SER A 281 -19.06 10.51 12.91
CA SER A 281 -19.25 10.64 14.35
C SER A 281 -18.13 9.90 15.10
N TYR A 282 -17.92 10.27 16.37
CA TYR A 282 -16.83 9.73 17.21
C TYR A 282 -17.38 9.16 18.52
N PRO A 283 -18.21 8.11 18.47
CA PRO A 283 -18.84 7.56 19.66
C PRO A 283 -17.78 7.12 20.68
N GLY A 284 -17.91 7.66 21.89
CA GLY A 284 -17.07 7.31 23.03
C GLY A 284 -17.61 6.15 23.85
N SER A 285 -18.89 5.78 23.70
CA SER A 285 -19.59 4.77 24.49
C SER A 285 -20.76 4.12 23.74
N ILE A 286 -21.21 2.96 24.23
CA ILE A 286 -22.36 2.25 23.64
C ILE A 286 -23.69 3.02 23.76
N ALA A 287 -23.77 3.98 24.69
CA ALA A 287 -24.98 4.76 24.96
C ALA A 287 -25.18 5.94 23.98
N GLU A 288 -24.14 6.32 23.23
CA GLU A 288 -24.17 7.46 22.30
C GLU A 288 -24.86 7.14 20.96
N THR A 289 -25.39 5.92 20.79
CA THR A 289 -26.14 5.55 19.59
C THR A 289 -27.63 5.54 19.89
N ASP A 290 -28.37 6.45 19.27
CA ASP A 290 -29.83 6.54 19.40
C ASP A 290 -30.53 5.51 18.50
N TRP A 291 -30.61 4.28 18.99
CA TRP A 291 -31.22 3.17 18.27
C TRP A 291 -32.71 3.34 17.99
N LEU A 292 -33.44 4.07 18.84
CA LEU A 292 -34.86 4.33 18.66
C LEU A 292 -35.07 5.45 17.63
N GLY A 293 -34.32 6.55 17.71
CA GLY A 293 -34.35 7.60 16.70
C GLY A 293 -33.97 7.08 15.31
N LEU A 294 -32.99 6.18 15.22
CA LEU A 294 -32.68 5.49 13.97
C LEU A 294 -33.85 4.65 13.44
N LEU A 295 -34.56 3.95 14.32
CA LEU A 295 -35.73 3.16 13.94
C LEU A 295 -36.91 4.04 13.49
N GLU A 296 -37.15 5.17 14.15
CA GLU A 296 -38.17 6.12 13.73
C GLU A 296 -37.84 6.73 12.35
N ARG A 297 -36.59 7.15 12.14
CA ARG A 297 -36.11 7.58 10.81
C ARG A 297 -36.28 6.49 9.75
N ALA A 298 -36.03 5.23 10.11
CA ALA A 298 -36.25 4.10 9.21
C ALA A 298 -37.73 3.92 8.84
N LYS A 299 -38.68 4.18 9.77
CA LYS A 299 -40.11 4.09 9.46
C LYS A 299 -40.57 5.19 8.51
N GLU A 300 -39.98 6.38 8.60
CA GLU A 300 -40.29 7.56 7.78
C GLU A 300 -39.82 7.42 6.31
N ILE A 301 -38.84 6.55 6.03
CA ILE A 301 -38.42 6.29 4.65
C ILE A 301 -39.58 5.68 3.86
N GLU A 302 -39.88 6.24 2.68
CA GLU A 302 -40.99 5.79 1.84
C GLU A 302 -40.76 4.36 1.30
N SER A 303 -39.58 4.11 0.71
CA SER A 303 -39.19 2.79 0.20
C SER A 303 -37.66 2.61 0.14
N ASN A 304 -37.20 1.35 0.17
CA ASN A 304 -35.80 1.02 -0.09
C ASN A 304 -35.55 0.87 -1.60
N PRO A 305 -34.31 1.16 -2.08
CA PRO A 305 -33.97 0.99 -3.48
C PRO A 305 -34.04 -0.47 -3.92
N ASN A 306 -34.59 -0.69 -5.12
CA ASN A 306 -34.68 -2.00 -5.75
C ASN A 306 -34.15 -1.91 -7.20
N PRO A 307 -32.82 -1.86 -7.40
CA PRO A 307 -32.21 -1.53 -8.68
C PRO A 307 -32.29 -2.63 -9.76
N GLY A 308 -32.91 -3.78 -9.49
CA GLY A 308 -32.98 -4.89 -10.45
C GLY A 308 -33.13 -6.25 -9.79
N GLU A 309 -32.43 -7.25 -10.33
CA GLU A 309 -32.54 -8.63 -9.85
C GLU A 309 -32.09 -8.77 -8.38
N PRO A 310 -32.85 -9.50 -7.54
CA PRO A 310 -32.45 -9.77 -6.17
C PRO A 310 -31.10 -10.50 -6.08
N LEU A 311 -30.24 -10.12 -5.15
CA LEU A 311 -29.00 -10.87 -4.87
C LEU A 311 -29.36 -12.26 -4.33
N ARG A 312 -28.82 -13.32 -4.93
CA ARG A 312 -29.13 -14.71 -4.61
C ARG A 312 -27.88 -15.50 -4.20
N PHE A 313 -28.10 -16.56 -3.44
CA PHE A 313 -27.08 -17.48 -2.94
C PHE A 313 -27.21 -18.88 -3.56
N ASP A 314 -27.67 -18.95 -4.80
CA ASP A 314 -27.85 -20.22 -5.49
C ASP A 314 -26.56 -21.03 -5.55
N GLY A 315 -26.66 -22.30 -5.16
CA GLY A 315 -25.51 -23.21 -5.12
C GLY A 315 -24.47 -22.89 -4.03
N ARG A 316 -24.71 -21.89 -3.16
CA ARG A 316 -23.83 -21.55 -2.04
C ARG A 316 -24.24 -22.29 -0.77
N VAL A 317 -23.24 -22.68 0.02
CA VAL A 317 -23.44 -23.30 1.34
C VAL A 317 -23.01 -22.32 2.43
N VAL A 318 -23.94 -22.06 3.35
CA VAL A 318 -23.77 -21.09 4.44
C VAL A 318 -23.82 -21.80 5.79
N LEU A 319 -22.76 -21.67 6.59
CA LEU A 319 -22.75 -22.08 7.98
C LEU A 319 -23.03 -20.87 8.88
N VAL A 320 -24.08 -20.95 9.71
CA VAL A 320 -24.41 -19.92 10.70
C VAL A 320 -24.33 -20.55 12.10
N THR A 321 -23.49 -20.00 12.98
CA THR A 321 -23.36 -20.47 14.37
C THR A 321 -24.27 -19.69 15.33
N GLY A 322 -24.78 -20.37 16.36
CA GLY A 322 -25.79 -19.80 17.27
C GLY A 322 -27.08 -19.42 16.54
N ALA A 323 -27.52 -20.28 15.62
CA ALA A 323 -28.60 -20.01 14.68
C ALA A 323 -29.97 -20.51 15.12
N GLY A 324 -30.10 -21.09 16.33
CA GLY A 324 -31.37 -21.61 16.84
C GLY A 324 -32.34 -20.52 17.30
N ALA A 325 -31.87 -19.30 17.56
CA ALA A 325 -32.70 -18.18 18.01
C ALA A 325 -32.12 -16.80 17.60
N GLY A 326 -32.91 -15.75 17.83
CA GLY A 326 -32.48 -14.35 17.70
C GLY A 326 -31.85 -14.02 16.34
N ILE A 327 -30.72 -13.31 16.40
CA ILE A 327 -29.97 -12.81 15.23
C ILE A 327 -29.51 -13.95 14.30
N GLY A 328 -28.95 -15.03 14.85
CA GLY A 328 -28.49 -16.16 14.03
C GLY A 328 -29.63 -16.85 13.29
N ARG A 329 -30.80 -16.98 13.93
CA ARG A 329 -32.02 -17.49 13.30
C ARG A 329 -32.46 -16.61 12.12
N ALA A 330 -32.45 -15.29 12.30
CA ALA A 330 -32.80 -14.34 11.22
C ALA A 330 -31.83 -14.45 10.03
N TYR A 331 -30.54 -14.63 10.28
CA TYR A 331 -29.55 -14.86 9.22
C TYR A 331 -29.84 -16.16 8.46
N ALA A 332 -30.03 -17.28 9.16
CA ALA A 332 -30.29 -18.59 8.55
C ALA A 332 -31.53 -18.56 7.65
N HIS A 333 -32.62 -17.95 8.12
CA HIS A 333 -33.84 -17.75 7.33
C HIS A 333 -33.61 -16.90 6.09
N LEU A 334 -32.90 -15.77 6.21
CA LEU A 334 -32.64 -14.90 5.06
C LEU A 334 -31.76 -15.61 4.02
N PHE A 335 -30.67 -16.25 4.42
CA PHE A 335 -29.81 -16.97 3.47
C PHE A 335 -30.56 -18.08 2.74
N ALA A 336 -31.38 -18.86 3.46
CA ALA A 336 -32.20 -19.91 2.84
C ALA A 336 -33.23 -19.33 1.86
N LYS A 337 -33.91 -18.24 2.23
CA LYS A 337 -34.86 -17.52 1.36
C LYS A 337 -34.19 -17.04 0.06
N LEU A 338 -32.91 -16.69 0.12
CA LEU A 338 -32.13 -16.24 -1.04
C LEU A 338 -31.49 -17.39 -1.84
N GLY A 339 -31.76 -18.65 -1.50
CA GLY A 339 -31.34 -19.83 -2.28
C GLY A 339 -30.15 -20.61 -1.72
N ALA A 340 -29.58 -20.19 -0.58
CA ALA A 340 -28.48 -20.92 0.04
C ALA A 340 -28.94 -22.27 0.62
N SER A 341 -28.01 -23.23 0.67
CA SER A 341 -28.14 -24.38 1.57
C SER A 341 -27.49 -24.04 2.92
N VAL A 342 -28.25 -24.15 4.01
CA VAL A 342 -27.84 -23.60 5.31
C VAL A 342 -27.52 -24.68 6.32
N VAL A 343 -26.36 -24.60 6.96
CA VAL A 343 -26.06 -25.36 8.18
C VAL A 343 -26.43 -24.48 9.38
N VAL A 344 -27.43 -24.94 10.14
CA VAL A 344 -27.92 -24.27 11.34
C VAL A 344 -27.22 -24.89 12.54
N ASN A 345 -26.15 -24.26 13.03
CA ASN A 345 -25.48 -24.71 14.24
C ASN A 345 -26.10 -24.04 15.47
N ASP A 346 -26.56 -24.85 16.42
CA ASP A 346 -26.92 -24.41 17.76
C ASP A 346 -26.76 -25.54 18.77
N LEU A 347 -25.98 -25.31 19.82
CA LEU A 347 -25.71 -26.28 20.87
C LEU A 347 -26.95 -26.52 21.77
N GLY A 348 -27.95 -25.63 21.73
CA GLY A 348 -29.15 -25.71 22.57
C GLY A 348 -28.89 -25.30 24.02
N VAL A 349 -28.04 -24.30 24.24
CA VAL A 349 -27.69 -23.77 25.57
C VAL A 349 -28.36 -22.41 25.82
N SER A 350 -28.51 -22.05 27.10
CA SER A 350 -29.06 -20.75 27.49
C SER A 350 -28.14 -19.57 27.13
N ALA A 351 -28.64 -18.33 27.24
CA ALA A 351 -27.85 -17.11 26.98
C ALA A 351 -26.59 -16.96 27.86
N THR A 352 -26.49 -17.75 28.94
CA THR A 352 -25.32 -17.79 29.81
C THR A 352 -24.48 -19.06 29.62
N GLY A 353 -24.87 -19.98 28.72
CA GLY A 353 -24.12 -21.21 28.42
C GLY A 353 -24.43 -22.40 29.33
N GLY A 354 -25.52 -22.36 30.11
CA GLY A 354 -26.02 -23.53 30.85
C GLY A 354 -26.93 -24.42 29.98
N ALA A 355 -27.12 -25.69 30.38
CA ALA A 355 -28.04 -26.60 29.68
C ALA A 355 -29.48 -26.03 29.69
N ASP A 356 -30.13 -25.99 28.52
CA ASP A 356 -31.54 -25.61 28.42
C ASP A 356 -32.38 -26.83 28.84
N GLY A 357 -33.22 -26.67 29.86
CA GLY A 357 -33.80 -27.76 30.66
C GLY A 357 -34.76 -28.70 29.93
N GLY A 358 -34.23 -29.62 29.11
CA GLY A 358 -34.97 -30.79 28.59
C GLY A 358 -36.03 -30.49 27.54
N ALA A 359 -35.83 -29.46 26.68
CA ALA A 359 -36.74 -29.19 25.57
C ALA A 359 -36.93 -30.42 24.66
N LYS A 360 -38.18 -30.73 24.31
CA LYS A 360 -38.55 -31.92 23.50
C LYS A 360 -37.95 -31.91 22.09
N GLN A 361 -37.66 -30.73 21.53
CA GLN A 361 -37.04 -30.53 20.22
C GLN A 361 -35.91 -29.49 20.36
N LYS A 362 -34.76 -29.71 19.71
CA LYS A 362 -33.60 -28.82 19.83
C LYS A 362 -33.81 -27.55 19.00
N ALA A 363 -33.22 -26.43 19.43
CA ALA A 363 -33.39 -25.12 18.77
C ALA A 363 -32.98 -25.12 17.29
N ALA A 364 -31.90 -25.83 16.94
CA ALA A 364 -31.48 -25.97 15.54
C ALA A 364 -32.50 -26.75 14.68
N ASP A 365 -33.14 -27.79 15.22
CA ASP A 365 -34.18 -28.56 14.49
C ASP A 365 -35.37 -27.67 14.12
N VAL A 366 -35.83 -26.84 15.07
CA VAL A 366 -36.96 -25.93 14.84
C VAL A 366 -36.69 -25.02 13.65
N VAL A 367 -35.51 -24.39 13.59
CA VAL A 367 -35.14 -23.48 12.50
C VAL A 367 -34.98 -24.23 11.17
N VAL A 368 -34.43 -25.45 11.20
CA VAL A 368 -34.31 -26.29 10.00
C VAL A 368 -35.68 -26.68 9.45
N ASP A 369 -36.62 -27.08 10.31
CA ASP A 369 -37.98 -27.43 9.92
C ASP A 369 -38.72 -26.22 9.34
N GLU A 370 -38.59 -25.05 9.96
CA GLU A 370 -39.14 -23.80 9.43
C GLU A 370 -38.59 -23.47 8.03
N ILE A 371 -37.26 -23.57 7.85
CA ILE A 371 -36.61 -23.33 6.55
C ILE A 371 -37.11 -24.32 5.49
N ARG A 372 -37.17 -25.61 5.82
CA ARG A 372 -37.64 -26.66 4.89
C ARG A 372 -39.11 -26.47 4.53
N LYS A 373 -39.95 -26.10 5.50
CA LYS A 373 -41.37 -25.79 5.28
C LYS A 373 -41.57 -24.58 4.36
N ALA A 374 -40.64 -23.61 4.41
CA ALA A 374 -40.60 -22.47 3.50
C ALA A 374 -39.97 -22.80 2.13
N GLY A 375 -39.62 -24.06 1.85
CA GLY A 375 -39.03 -24.51 0.58
C GLY A 375 -37.52 -24.36 0.47
N GLY A 376 -36.83 -23.98 1.55
CA GLY A 376 -35.37 -23.86 1.61
C GLY A 376 -34.66 -25.18 1.94
N LYS A 377 -33.33 -25.17 1.85
CA LYS A 377 -32.46 -26.31 2.18
C LYS A 377 -31.70 -26.02 3.46
N ALA A 378 -31.87 -26.85 4.48
CA ALA A 378 -31.10 -26.74 5.71
C ALA A 378 -30.81 -28.09 6.38
N VAL A 379 -29.75 -28.12 7.18
CA VAL A 379 -29.37 -29.23 8.07
C VAL A 379 -28.96 -28.67 9.43
N ALA A 380 -29.32 -29.39 10.50
CA ALA A 380 -28.97 -29.01 11.86
C ALA A 380 -27.55 -29.49 12.21
N ASN A 381 -26.85 -28.73 13.03
CA ASN A 381 -25.63 -29.16 13.71
C ASN A 381 -25.74 -28.82 15.21
N TYR A 382 -25.29 -29.74 16.06
CA TYR A 382 -25.40 -29.64 17.53
C TYR A 382 -24.06 -29.58 18.24
N ASP A 383 -22.98 -29.49 17.49
CA ASP A 383 -21.63 -29.51 18.05
C ASP A 383 -21.30 -28.14 18.65
N SER A 384 -20.37 -28.15 19.60
CA SER A 384 -19.82 -26.90 20.13
C SER A 384 -19.05 -26.18 19.02
N VAL A 385 -19.12 -24.86 19.00
CA VAL A 385 -18.34 -24.02 18.07
C VAL A 385 -16.82 -24.14 18.26
N GLU A 386 -16.38 -24.71 19.39
CA GLU A 386 -14.99 -25.09 19.61
C GLU A 386 -14.55 -26.30 18.78
N ASP A 387 -15.50 -27.15 18.38
CA ASP A 387 -15.31 -28.30 17.48
C ASP A 387 -15.59 -27.88 16.03
N GLY A 388 -14.96 -26.77 15.59
CA GLY A 388 -15.25 -26.15 14.29
C GLY A 388 -15.08 -27.08 13.09
N ASP A 389 -14.26 -28.12 13.21
CA ASP A 389 -14.11 -29.19 12.23
C ASP A 389 -15.40 -29.99 12.03
N LYS A 390 -16.15 -30.31 13.09
CA LYS A 390 -17.44 -31.04 12.99
C LYS A 390 -18.54 -30.20 12.34
N LEU A 391 -18.54 -28.89 12.59
CA LEU A 391 -19.47 -27.95 11.97
C LEU A 391 -19.23 -27.89 10.46
N VAL A 392 -17.97 -27.77 10.05
CA VAL A 392 -17.58 -27.75 8.63
C VAL A 392 -17.81 -29.12 8.00
N GLU A 393 -17.51 -30.22 8.69
CA GLU A 393 -17.78 -31.58 8.23
C GLU A 393 -19.28 -31.78 7.95
N THR A 394 -20.16 -31.21 8.78
CA THR A 394 -21.61 -31.22 8.53
C THR A 394 -21.96 -30.54 7.20
N ALA A 395 -21.37 -29.37 6.91
CA ALA A 395 -21.57 -28.68 5.63
C ALA A 395 -21.09 -29.52 4.44
N ILE A 396 -19.90 -30.13 4.57
CA ILE A 396 -19.31 -30.97 3.51
C ILE A 396 -20.13 -32.24 3.29
N LYS A 397 -20.56 -32.94 4.34
CA LYS A 397 -21.37 -34.16 4.23
C LYS A 397 -22.75 -33.90 3.64
N ALA A 398 -23.41 -32.82 4.06
CA ALA A 398 -24.76 -32.53 3.63
C ALA A 398 -24.82 -31.90 2.23
N PHE A 399 -23.86 -31.04 1.88
CA PHE A 399 -23.95 -30.19 0.70
C PHE A 399 -22.67 -30.15 -0.17
N GLY A 400 -21.62 -30.87 0.21
CA GLY A 400 -20.40 -31.05 -0.59
C GLY A 400 -19.41 -29.87 -0.60
N ARG A 401 -19.76 -28.73 0.00
CA ARG A 401 -18.94 -27.49 0.00
C ARG A 401 -19.28 -26.59 1.19
N ILE A 402 -18.48 -25.54 1.36
CA ILE A 402 -18.71 -24.43 2.30
C ILE A 402 -18.20 -23.14 1.66
N ASP A 403 -19.09 -22.14 1.55
CA ASP A 403 -18.82 -20.87 0.86
C ASP A 403 -18.84 -19.67 1.82
N VAL A 404 -19.77 -19.71 2.78
CA VAL A 404 -19.99 -18.64 3.74
C VAL A 404 -19.92 -19.19 5.16
N VAL A 405 -19.21 -18.49 6.04
CA VAL A 405 -19.21 -18.72 7.49
C VAL A 405 -19.66 -17.45 8.19
N VAL A 406 -20.72 -17.55 9.00
CA VAL A 406 -21.19 -16.47 9.88
C VAL A 406 -20.96 -16.91 11.34
N ASN A 407 -19.90 -16.39 11.94
CA ASN A 407 -19.54 -16.65 13.33
C ASN A 407 -20.35 -15.72 14.26
N ASN A 408 -21.54 -16.19 14.64
CA ASN A 408 -22.51 -15.44 15.45
C ASN A 408 -22.70 -16.00 16.87
N ALA A 409 -22.36 -17.27 17.11
CA ALA A 409 -22.51 -17.89 18.43
C ALA A 409 -21.91 -17.04 19.56
N GLY A 410 -22.59 -17.02 20.70
CA GLY A 410 -22.21 -16.19 21.82
C GLY A 410 -23.02 -16.42 23.08
N ILE A 411 -22.44 -16.05 24.22
CA ILE A 411 -23.04 -16.13 25.56
C ILE A 411 -22.58 -14.92 26.38
N LEU A 412 -23.22 -14.65 27.51
CA LEU A 412 -22.83 -13.58 28.43
C LEU A 412 -22.49 -14.10 29.82
N ARG A 413 -21.49 -13.46 30.45
CA ARG A 413 -21.06 -13.65 31.84
C ARG A 413 -20.76 -12.28 32.45
N ASP A 414 -21.78 -11.43 32.45
CA ASP A 414 -21.67 -10.04 32.88
C ASP A 414 -21.47 -9.96 34.38
N LYS A 415 -20.30 -9.44 34.78
CA LYS A 415 -19.89 -9.21 36.17
C LYS A 415 -18.90 -8.06 36.19
N SER A 416 -19.00 -7.19 37.20
CA SER A 416 -17.93 -6.23 37.48
C SER A 416 -16.58 -6.96 37.53
N PHE A 417 -15.51 -6.36 37.02
CA PHE A 417 -14.18 -6.92 36.95
C PHE A 417 -13.73 -7.50 38.30
N ALA A 418 -14.05 -6.83 39.42
CA ALA A 418 -13.76 -7.31 40.77
C ALA A 418 -14.42 -8.66 41.12
N ARG A 419 -15.62 -8.95 40.59
CA ARG A 419 -16.40 -10.19 40.85
C ARG A 419 -16.27 -11.25 39.77
N MET A 420 -15.66 -10.91 38.63
CA MET A 420 -15.44 -11.84 37.53
C MET A 420 -14.47 -12.95 37.95
N THR A 421 -14.84 -14.21 37.75
CA THR A 421 -13.98 -15.36 38.03
C THR A 421 -13.15 -15.75 36.80
N ASP A 422 -12.08 -16.52 36.99
CA ASP A 422 -11.30 -17.09 35.87
C ASP A 422 -12.20 -17.90 34.92
N ALA A 423 -13.16 -18.67 35.46
CA ALA A 423 -14.11 -19.43 34.65
C ALA A 423 -15.03 -18.54 33.81
N ASP A 424 -15.45 -17.38 34.33
CA ASP A 424 -16.23 -16.39 33.56
C ASP A 424 -15.40 -15.78 32.43
N TRP A 425 -14.12 -15.53 32.67
CA TRP A 425 -13.19 -15.00 31.66
C TRP A 425 -12.90 -16.03 30.56
N ASP A 426 -12.45 -17.21 30.97
CA ASP A 426 -12.01 -18.28 30.08
C ASP A 426 -13.16 -18.75 29.17
N LEU A 427 -14.37 -18.89 29.72
CA LEU A 427 -15.55 -19.30 28.95
C LEU A 427 -15.92 -18.30 27.85
N ILE A 428 -15.88 -16.99 28.14
CA ILE A 428 -16.20 -15.95 27.15
C ILE A 428 -15.15 -15.91 26.04
N HIS A 429 -13.86 -15.97 26.37
CA HIS A 429 -12.82 -16.02 25.35
C HIS A 429 -12.89 -17.29 24.50
N LYS A 430 -13.23 -18.43 25.12
CA LYS A 430 -13.42 -19.71 24.43
C LYS A 430 -14.55 -19.62 23.41
N ILE A 431 -15.77 -19.26 23.83
CA ILE A 431 -16.95 -19.29 22.96
C ILE A 431 -16.97 -18.19 21.91
N HIS A 432 -16.36 -17.03 22.17
CA HIS A 432 -16.39 -15.94 21.20
C HIS A 432 -15.16 -15.92 20.29
N LEU A 433 -13.97 -15.79 20.89
CA LEU A 433 -12.76 -15.50 20.13
C LEU A 433 -12.11 -16.78 19.60
N ARG A 434 -11.86 -17.76 20.48
CA ARG A 434 -11.24 -19.04 20.09
C ARG A 434 -12.15 -19.83 19.15
N ALA A 435 -13.45 -19.91 19.44
CA ALA A 435 -14.38 -20.62 18.58
C ALA A 435 -14.50 -20.01 17.18
N SER A 436 -14.53 -18.67 17.05
CA SER A 436 -14.48 -18.02 15.73
C SER A 436 -13.22 -18.42 14.96
N TYR A 437 -12.06 -18.46 15.64
CA TYR A 437 -10.84 -19.00 15.06
C TYR A 437 -10.99 -20.46 14.62
N LYS A 438 -11.52 -21.35 15.48
CA LYS A 438 -11.66 -22.79 15.21
C LYS A 438 -12.54 -23.07 14.00
N VAL A 439 -13.70 -22.43 13.90
CA VAL A 439 -14.63 -22.59 12.76
C VAL A 439 -13.98 -22.09 11.47
N ILE A 440 -13.36 -20.91 11.49
CA ILE A 440 -12.67 -20.38 10.30
C ILE A 440 -11.51 -21.29 9.91
N LYS A 441 -10.71 -21.74 10.88
CA LYS A 441 -9.57 -22.63 10.66
C LYS A 441 -9.98 -23.91 9.93
N ALA A 442 -11.12 -24.49 10.31
CA ALA A 442 -11.68 -25.66 9.64
C ALA A 442 -12.20 -25.36 8.23
N ALA A 443 -12.85 -24.22 8.02
CA ALA A 443 -13.40 -23.84 6.70
C ALA A 443 -12.33 -23.37 5.70
N TRP A 444 -11.22 -22.80 6.20
CA TRP A 444 -10.21 -22.11 5.40
C TRP A 444 -9.59 -22.95 4.27
N PRO A 445 -9.20 -24.23 4.47
CA PRO A 445 -8.64 -25.06 3.40
C PRO A 445 -9.65 -25.30 2.27
N HIS A 446 -10.94 -25.45 2.59
CA HIS A 446 -12.00 -25.61 1.61
C HIS A 446 -12.18 -24.33 0.78
N MET A 447 -12.19 -23.17 1.43
CA MET A 447 -12.31 -21.87 0.75
C MET A 447 -11.09 -21.56 -0.12
N ILE A 448 -9.87 -21.90 0.32
CA ILE A 448 -8.65 -21.78 -0.50
C ILE A 448 -8.78 -22.64 -1.77
N LYS A 449 -9.18 -23.90 -1.62
CA LYS A 449 -9.34 -24.84 -2.74
C LYS A 449 -10.38 -24.35 -3.73
N GLN A 450 -11.48 -23.78 -3.24
CA GLN A 450 -12.58 -23.24 -4.05
C GLN A 450 -12.26 -21.89 -4.69
N LYS A 451 -11.21 -21.17 -4.24
CA LYS A 451 -10.94 -19.77 -4.62
C LYS A 451 -12.15 -18.87 -4.38
N TYR A 452 -12.88 -19.16 -3.31
CA TYR A 452 -14.05 -18.41 -2.88
C TYR A 452 -14.26 -18.64 -1.39
N GLY A 453 -14.47 -17.56 -0.65
CA GLY A 453 -14.88 -17.62 0.75
C GLY A 453 -15.43 -16.28 1.22
N ARG A 454 -16.44 -16.33 2.09
CA ARG A 454 -17.05 -15.15 2.69
C ARG A 454 -17.21 -15.41 4.18
N ILE A 455 -16.52 -14.63 5.00
CA ILE A 455 -16.52 -14.82 6.46
C ILE A 455 -17.05 -13.55 7.11
N ILE A 456 -18.11 -13.70 7.89
CA ILE A 456 -18.69 -12.63 8.70
C ILE A 456 -18.50 -12.97 10.16
N ASN A 457 -17.74 -12.13 10.87
CA ASN A 457 -17.50 -12.29 12.30
C ASN A 457 -18.33 -11.30 13.10
N THR A 458 -18.92 -11.76 14.21
CA THR A 458 -19.73 -10.91 15.09
C THR A 458 -18.90 -10.37 16.26
N SER A 459 -18.50 -9.10 16.17
CA SER A 459 -18.02 -8.29 17.28
C SER A 459 -19.21 -7.64 18.03
N SER A 460 -19.04 -6.45 18.59
CA SER A 460 -20.06 -5.69 19.33
C SER A 460 -19.60 -4.24 19.53
N ALA A 461 -20.54 -3.31 19.73
CA ALA A 461 -20.23 -1.97 20.24
C ALA A 461 -19.44 -2.02 21.57
N VAL A 462 -19.66 -3.05 22.40
CA VAL A 462 -18.86 -3.28 23.63
C VAL A 462 -17.40 -3.62 23.32
N GLY A 463 -17.12 -4.31 22.21
CA GLY A 463 -15.76 -4.55 21.74
C GLY A 463 -15.12 -3.31 21.10
N LEU A 464 -15.92 -2.38 20.59
CA LEU A 464 -15.44 -1.12 20.00
C LEU A 464 -15.16 -0.04 21.06
N TYR A 465 -16.00 0.06 22.09
CA TYR A 465 -16.04 1.20 23.02
C TYR A 465 -15.88 0.83 24.50
N GLY A 466 -15.82 -0.47 24.83
CA GLY A 466 -15.83 -0.98 26.20
C GLY A 466 -17.17 -0.77 26.91
N ASN A 467 -17.42 -1.57 27.95
CA ASN A 467 -18.57 -1.39 28.83
C ASN A 467 -18.28 -1.87 30.25
N PHE A 468 -18.90 -1.22 31.24
CA PHE A 468 -18.80 -1.62 32.65
C PHE A 468 -19.37 -3.03 32.84
N GLY A 469 -18.67 -3.91 33.55
CA GLY A 469 -19.16 -5.25 33.88
C GLY A 469 -19.02 -6.28 32.76
N GLN A 470 -18.38 -5.92 31.66
CA GLN A 470 -18.23 -6.76 30.47
C GLN A 470 -16.76 -6.84 30.02
N THR A 471 -15.83 -6.84 30.97
CA THR A 471 -14.38 -6.80 30.69
C THR A 471 -13.90 -7.97 29.82
N ASN A 472 -14.35 -9.19 30.11
CA ASN A 472 -14.11 -10.41 29.33
C ASN A 472 -14.72 -10.32 27.91
N TYR A 473 -15.98 -9.90 27.83
CA TYR A 473 -16.72 -9.80 26.57
C TYR A 473 -16.15 -8.71 25.65
N SER A 474 -15.83 -7.53 26.20
CA SER A 474 -15.16 -6.45 25.48
C SER A 474 -13.82 -6.91 24.90
N ALA A 475 -12.99 -7.57 25.71
CA ALA A 475 -11.71 -8.10 25.25
C ALA A 475 -11.89 -9.14 24.13
N ALA A 476 -12.77 -10.12 24.29
CA ALA A 476 -13.01 -11.14 23.26
C ALA A 476 -13.55 -10.54 21.95
N LYS A 477 -14.49 -9.60 22.04
CA LYS A 477 -15.12 -8.95 20.87
C LYS A 477 -14.17 -7.99 20.15
N ALA A 478 -13.28 -7.31 20.87
CA ALA A 478 -12.20 -6.54 20.27
C ALA A 478 -11.17 -7.47 19.58
N GLY A 479 -10.85 -8.61 20.19
CA GLY A 479 -9.94 -9.60 19.58
C GLY A 479 -10.45 -10.18 18.27
N ILE A 480 -11.77 -10.34 18.11
CA ILE A 480 -12.39 -10.76 16.85
C ILE A 480 -12.07 -9.78 15.71
N ILE A 481 -12.03 -8.48 15.98
CA ILE A 481 -11.66 -7.47 14.99
C ILE A 481 -10.20 -7.67 14.53
N GLY A 482 -9.29 -7.91 15.48
CA GLY A 482 -7.87 -8.14 15.19
C GLY A 482 -7.63 -9.42 14.37
N LEU A 483 -8.39 -10.48 14.68
CA LEU A 483 -8.45 -11.70 13.87
C LEU A 483 -8.91 -11.40 12.44
N SER A 484 -10.08 -10.74 12.30
CA SER A 484 -10.68 -10.43 11.00
C SER A 484 -9.76 -9.60 10.11
N ASN A 485 -9.09 -8.59 10.67
CA ASN A 485 -8.19 -7.70 9.93
C ASN A 485 -7.04 -8.49 9.29
N THR A 486 -6.42 -9.42 10.04
CA THR A 486 -5.36 -10.27 9.48
C THR A 486 -5.89 -11.23 8.42
N LEU A 487 -7.04 -11.88 8.67
CA LEU A 487 -7.60 -12.82 7.70
C LEU A 487 -8.07 -12.15 6.42
N ALA A 488 -8.50 -10.89 6.47
CA ALA A 488 -8.80 -10.10 5.29
C ALA A 488 -7.56 -9.94 4.38
N LEU A 489 -6.38 -9.75 4.97
CA LEU A 489 -5.10 -9.69 4.25
C LEU A 489 -4.69 -11.06 3.70
N GLU A 490 -4.75 -12.10 4.51
CA GLU A 490 -4.32 -13.46 4.13
C GLU A 490 -5.24 -14.10 3.06
N GLY A 491 -6.53 -13.78 3.12
CA GLY A 491 -7.57 -14.32 2.26
C GLY A 491 -7.61 -13.72 0.85
N LYS A 492 -7.11 -12.49 0.68
CA LYS A 492 -7.22 -11.69 -0.56
C LYS A 492 -6.83 -12.45 -1.82
N LYS A 493 -5.68 -13.13 -1.80
CA LYS A 493 -5.15 -13.88 -2.98
C LYS A 493 -6.00 -15.10 -3.39
N ASN A 494 -6.94 -15.52 -2.54
CA ASN A 494 -7.81 -16.66 -2.77
C ASN A 494 -9.29 -16.26 -2.87
N ASN A 495 -9.60 -14.95 -3.02
CA ASN A 495 -10.98 -14.44 -3.01
C ASN A 495 -11.75 -14.89 -1.75
N ILE A 496 -11.04 -14.89 -0.62
CA ILE A 496 -11.64 -15.04 0.71
C ILE A 496 -11.75 -13.65 1.31
N VAL A 497 -12.97 -13.20 1.48
CA VAL A 497 -13.32 -11.88 2.02
C VAL A 497 -13.79 -12.06 3.47
N VAL A 498 -13.28 -11.23 4.37
CA VAL A 498 -13.56 -11.31 5.81
C VAL A 498 -14.00 -9.94 6.31
N ASN A 499 -15.20 -9.84 6.88
CA ASN A 499 -15.72 -8.60 7.46
C ASN A 499 -16.25 -8.84 8.88
N THR A 500 -16.31 -7.77 9.65
CA THR A 500 -16.80 -7.79 11.04
C THR A 500 -18.03 -6.93 11.18
N ILE A 501 -19.03 -7.41 11.92
CA ILE A 501 -20.21 -6.63 12.29
C ILE A 501 -20.28 -6.42 13.80
N ALA A 502 -20.84 -5.30 14.23
CA ALA A 502 -21.21 -4.96 15.59
C ALA A 502 -22.73 -4.71 15.62
N PRO A 503 -23.54 -5.78 15.74
CA PRO A 503 -24.99 -5.66 15.61
C PRO A 503 -25.65 -5.20 16.92
N ASN A 504 -26.78 -4.50 16.78
CA ASN A 504 -27.75 -4.29 17.84
C ASN A 504 -29.12 -4.84 17.43
N ALA A 505 -29.70 -5.68 18.29
CA ALA A 505 -31.06 -6.20 18.17
C ALA A 505 -31.58 -6.71 19.51
N GLY A 506 -32.90 -6.75 19.64
CA GLY A 506 -33.64 -7.45 20.67
C GLY A 506 -33.45 -8.96 20.56
N THR A 507 -32.86 -9.54 21.59
CA THR A 507 -32.54 -10.97 21.70
C THR A 507 -32.66 -11.40 23.15
N ARG A 508 -32.54 -12.71 23.41
CA ARG A 508 -32.42 -13.24 24.79
C ARG A 508 -31.28 -12.58 25.58
N MET A 509 -30.18 -12.21 24.92
CA MET A 509 -29.04 -11.55 25.57
C MET A 509 -29.37 -10.10 25.95
N THR A 510 -29.92 -9.32 25.03
CA THR A 510 -30.23 -7.90 25.28
C THR A 510 -31.46 -7.70 26.17
N ALA A 511 -32.38 -8.67 26.24
CA ALA A 511 -33.49 -8.66 27.18
C ALA A 511 -33.08 -8.66 28.66
N THR A 512 -31.81 -8.95 28.97
CA THR A 512 -31.28 -8.84 30.34
C THR A 512 -31.00 -7.40 30.77
N VAL A 513 -30.91 -6.46 29.81
CA VAL A 513 -30.49 -5.06 30.03
C VAL A 513 -31.39 -4.02 29.34
N MET A 514 -32.30 -4.44 28.45
CA MET A 514 -33.23 -3.56 27.73
C MET A 514 -34.69 -3.78 28.19
N PRO A 515 -35.52 -2.72 28.18
CA PRO A 515 -36.96 -2.85 28.39
C PRO A 515 -37.64 -3.75 27.33
N PRO A 516 -38.73 -4.47 27.67
CA PRO A 516 -39.42 -5.36 26.74
C PRO A 516 -39.86 -4.70 25.43
N GLU A 517 -40.39 -3.47 25.48
CA GLU A 517 -40.81 -2.74 24.27
C GLU A 517 -39.65 -2.45 23.32
N MET A 518 -38.45 -2.22 23.86
CA MET A 518 -37.24 -2.00 23.06
C MET A 518 -36.76 -3.31 22.43
N VAL A 519 -36.82 -4.42 23.17
CA VAL A 519 -36.50 -5.76 22.65
C VAL A 519 -37.42 -6.13 21.50
N GLU A 520 -38.71 -5.82 21.60
CA GLU A 520 -39.69 -6.09 20.55
C GLU A 520 -39.48 -5.20 19.31
N ALA A 521 -39.13 -3.93 19.52
CA ALA A 521 -38.93 -2.97 18.43
C ALA A 521 -37.65 -3.24 17.62
N LEU A 522 -36.56 -3.63 18.28
CA LEU A 522 -35.23 -3.81 17.67
C LEU A 522 -35.11 -5.21 17.02
N LYS A 523 -35.85 -5.45 15.94
CA LYS A 523 -35.92 -6.79 15.34
C LYS A 523 -34.59 -7.29 14.76
N PRO A 524 -34.18 -8.55 15.01
CA PRO A 524 -32.98 -9.14 14.42
C PRO A 524 -32.96 -9.13 12.88
N GLU A 525 -34.13 -9.15 12.25
CA GLU A 525 -34.32 -9.04 10.80
C GLU A 525 -33.75 -7.73 10.23
N TYR A 526 -33.61 -6.69 11.04
CA TYR A 526 -33.01 -5.41 10.63
C TYR A 526 -31.48 -5.42 10.58
N VAL A 527 -30.85 -6.56 10.86
CA VAL A 527 -29.40 -6.77 10.75
C VAL A 527 -29.05 -7.69 9.57
N ALA A 528 -29.92 -8.67 9.31
CA ALA A 528 -29.67 -9.74 8.34
C ALA A 528 -29.32 -9.27 6.91
N PRO A 529 -29.95 -8.21 6.35
CA PRO A 529 -29.64 -7.75 5.00
C PRO A 529 -28.18 -7.32 4.80
N LEU A 530 -27.59 -6.63 5.79
CA LEU A 530 -26.17 -6.24 5.73
C LEU A 530 -25.27 -7.46 5.74
N VAL A 531 -25.55 -8.43 6.63
CA VAL A 531 -24.77 -9.67 6.74
C VAL A 531 -24.80 -10.46 5.44
N ALA A 532 -25.98 -10.61 4.86
CA ALA A 532 -26.12 -11.27 3.57
C ALA A 532 -25.40 -10.48 2.45
N TYR A 533 -25.51 -9.15 2.38
CA TYR A 533 -24.74 -8.38 1.40
C TYR A 533 -23.22 -8.58 1.55
N LEU A 534 -22.69 -8.45 2.76
CA LEU A 534 -21.26 -8.64 3.04
C LEU A 534 -20.77 -10.06 2.70
N ALA A 535 -21.67 -11.04 2.81
CA ALA A 535 -21.42 -12.43 2.46
C ALA A 535 -21.65 -12.76 0.98
N HIS A 536 -22.14 -11.83 0.17
CA HIS A 536 -22.44 -12.08 -1.24
C HIS A 536 -21.19 -11.93 -2.13
N GLU A 537 -21.21 -12.51 -3.33
CA GLU A 537 -20.11 -12.38 -4.29
C GLU A 537 -19.95 -10.96 -4.86
N ALA A 538 -21.05 -10.20 -4.89
CA ALA A 538 -21.07 -8.79 -5.29
C ALA A 538 -20.31 -7.88 -4.30
N ASN A 539 -20.10 -8.31 -3.06
CA ASN A 539 -19.24 -7.60 -2.13
C ASN A 539 -17.76 -7.93 -2.40
N SER A 540 -16.98 -6.90 -2.71
CA SER A 540 -15.52 -6.95 -2.84
C SER A 540 -14.77 -6.37 -1.63
N HIS A 541 -15.47 -5.72 -0.69
CA HIS A 541 -14.87 -5.12 0.49
C HIS A 541 -14.49 -6.20 1.51
N SER A 542 -13.27 -6.11 2.04
CA SER A 542 -12.72 -7.01 3.05
C SER A 542 -12.00 -6.19 4.11
N GLY A 543 -12.00 -6.66 5.36
CA GLY A 543 -11.44 -5.96 6.51
C GLY A 543 -12.34 -4.86 7.07
N GLY A 544 -13.59 -4.74 6.58
CA GLY A 544 -14.54 -3.74 7.05
C GLY A 544 -15.10 -4.09 8.44
N ILE A 545 -15.40 -3.05 9.22
CA ILE A 545 -16.09 -3.13 10.50
C ILE A 545 -17.39 -2.34 10.36
N TYR A 546 -18.53 -2.95 10.67
CA TYR A 546 -19.84 -2.32 10.46
C TYR A 546 -20.70 -2.39 11.71
N GLU A 547 -21.14 -1.24 12.22
CA GLU A 547 -22.23 -1.18 13.19
C GLU A 547 -23.57 -1.20 12.47
N CYS A 548 -24.55 -1.93 13.02
CA CYS A 548 -25.84 -2.10 12.37
C CYS A 548 -26.96 -2.48 13.34
N GLY A 549 -28.19 -2.12 12.98
CA GLY A 549 -29.39 -2.32 13.78
C GLY A 549 -30.45 -1.26 13.43
N SER A 550 -31.71 -1.47 13.82
CA SER A 550 -32.78 -0.48 13.60
C SER A 550 -33.02 -0.03 12.14
N GLY A 551 -32.64 -0.85 11.15
CA GLY A 551 -32.69 -0.45 9.74
C GLY A 551 -31.53 0.46 9.35
N TRP A 552 -30.46 0.55 10.13
CA TRP A 552 -29.29 1.38 9.86
C TRP A 552 -28.00 0.56 9.81
N ALA A 553 -27.05 1.01 9.00
CA ALA A 553 -25.71 0.46 8.93
C ALA A 553 -24.66 1.55 8.68
N ALA A 554 -23.56 1.51 9.43
CA ALA A 554 -22.41 2.41 9.27
C ALA A 554 -21.09 1.65 9.35
N ALA A 555 -20.10 2.10 8.58
CA ALA A 555 -18.73 1.65 8.69
C ALA A 555 -18.01 2.32 9.86
N VAL A 556 -17.10 1.59 10.49
CA VAL A 556 -16.21 2.07 11.55
C VAL A 556 -14.77 1.89 11.11
N ARG A 557 -13.94 2.92 11.30
CA ARG A 557 -12.49 2.88 11.05
C ARG A 557 -11.71 3.52 12.18
N TRP A 558 -10.39 3.44 12.10
CA TRP A 558 -9.49 4.17 12.97
C TRP A 558 -9.18 5.55 12.40
N GLN A 559 -9.30 6.58 13.24
CA GLN A 559 -8.70 7.89 13.00
C GLN A 559 -7.53 8.05 13.97
N ARG A 560 -6.41 8.54 13.46
CA ARG A 560 -5.19 8.84 14.23
C ARG A 560 -4.92 10.33 14.16
N THR A 561 -4.55 10.96 15.27
CA THR A 561 -4.13 12.37 15.27
C THR A 561 -2.90 12.56 14.39
N GLY A 562 -2.58 13.81 14.03
CA GLY A 562 -1.27 14.10 13.43
C GLY A 562 -0.11 13.79 14.38
N GLY A 563 -0.39 13.69 15.69
CA GLY A 563 0.59 13.39 16.73
C GLY A 563 1.63 14.48 16.92
N HIS A 564 2.72 14.15 17.59
CA HIS A 564 3.90 14.99 17.71
C HIS A 564 5.17 14.15 17.55
N GLY A 565 6.11 14.68 16.77
CA GLY A 565 7.42 14.11 16.57
C GLY A 565 8.47 14.82 17.42
N PHE A 566 9.03 14.12 18.40
CA PHE A 566 10.15 14.60 19.19
C PHE A 566 11.48 14.23 18.51
N PRO A 567 12.52 15.10 18.56
CA PRO A 567 13.81 14.79 17.97
C PRO A 567 14.43 13.53 18.56
N HIS A 568 14.77 12.55 17.71
CA HIS A 568 15.31 11.25 18.14
C HIS A 568 16.78 11.31 18.59
N ASN A 569 17.44 12.46 18.45
CA ASN A 569 18.83 12.67 18.88
C ASN A 569 18.95 13.22 20.32
N ARG A 570 17.84 13.30 21.06
CA ARG A 570 17.80 13.74 22.46
C ARG A 570 16.97 12.76 23.28
N ALA A 571 17.24 12.72 24.60
CA ALA A 571 16.40 11.98 25.51
C ALA A 571 15.00 12.58 25.53
N LEU A 572 13.99 11.74 25.27
CA LEU A 572 12.59 12.11 25.42
C LEU A 572 12.19 11.95 26.89
N THR A 573 11.42 12.90 27.44
CA THR A 573 11.00 12.87 28.84
C THR A 573 9.47 12.95 28.97
N PRO A 574 8.87 12.40 30.06
CA PRO A 574 7.44 12.52 30.33
C PRO A 574 6.93 13.97 30.37
N GLU A 575 7.77 14.90 30.83
CA GLU A 575 7.45 16.33 30.88
C GLU A 575 7.28 16.88 29.46
N ALA A 576 8.17 16.52 28.53
CA ALA A 576 8.06 16.92 27.14
C ALA A 576 6.78 16.34 26.48
N ILE A 577 6.37 15.12 26.84
CA ILE A 577 5.08 14.55 26.43
C ILE A 577 3.93 15.41 26.98
N LYS A 578 3.95 15.73 28.27
CA LYS A 578 2.94 16.55 28.94
C LYS A 578 2.80 17.92 28.27
N ASP A 579 3.91 18.57 27.93
CA ASP A 579 3.91 19.90 27.31
C ASP A 579 3.31 19.92 25.90
N LYS A 580 3.31 18.76 25.22
CA LYS A 580 2.73 18.59 23.89
C LYS A 580 1.45 17.78 23.90
N TRP A 581 0.85 17.55 25.07
CA TRP A 581 -0.29 16.65 25.21
C TRP A 581 -1.49 17.09 24.38
N ASP A 582 -1.80 18.38 24.38
CA ASP A 582 -2.90 18.95 23.58
C ASP A 582 -2.66 18.72 22.08
N VAL A 583 -1.42 18.82 21.60
CA VAL A 583 -1.06 18.57 20.19
C VAL A 583 -1.09 17.08 19.85
N ILE A 584 -0.62 16.22 20.75
CA ILE A 584 -0.64 14.76 20.59
C ILE A 584 -2.07 14.24 20.47
N CYS A 585 -2.99 14.83 21.23
CA CYS A 585 -4.39 14.40 21.33
C CYS A 585 -5.34 15.15 20.40
N ASN A 586 -4.88 16.13 19.62
CA ASN A 586 -5.73 16.91 18.74
C ASN A 586 -6.07 16.16 17.44
N PHE A 587 -7.37 15.88 17.24
CA PHE A 587 -7.88 15.28 16.01
C PHE A 587 -8.37 16.32 14.99
N ASP A 588 -8.54 17.57 15.41
CA ASP A 588 -9.30 18.59 14.68
C ASP A 588 -8.42 19.70 14.09
N ASP A 589 -7.09 19.52 14.11
CA ASP A 589 -6.11 20.47 13.55
C ASP A 589 -5.77 20.22 12.07
N GLY A 590 -6.56 19.39 11.39
CA GLY A 590 -6.38 19.06 9.97
C GLY A 590 -5.26 18.08 9.65
N ARG A 591 -4.55 17.53 10.66
CA ARG A 591 -3.46 16.56 10.46
C ARG A 591 -3.87 15.10 10.70
N ALA A 592 -5.13 14.84 11.01
CA ALA A 592 -5.62 13.49 11.26
C ALA A 592 -5.42 12.58 10.04
N THR A 593 -5.06 11.32 10.29
CA THR A 593 -4.79 10.30 9.26
C THR A 593 -5.61 9.04 9.53
N TYR A 594 -5.75 8.17 8.52
CA TYR A 594 -6.58 6.96 8.56
C TYR A 594 -5.77 5.73 8.15
N PRO A 595 -4.73 5.35 8.91
CA PRO A 595 -3.91 4.19 8.57
C PRO A 595 -4.76 2.92 8.49
N THR A 596 -4.53 2.14 7.43
CA THR A 596 -5.24 0.89 7.14
C THR A 596 -4.36 -0.35 7.26
N SER A 597 -3.06 -0.17 7.51
CA SER A 597 -2.09 -1.25 7.65
C SER A 597 -1.00 -0.92 8.67
N ALA A 598 -0.35 -1.96 9.20
CA ALA A 598 0.81 -1.79 10.08
C ALA A 598 1.97 -1.07 9.37
N GLN A 599 2.08 -1.22 8.04
CA GLN A 599 3.08 -0.56 7.20
C GLN A 599 2.83 0.95 7.09
N GLU A 600 1.59 1.38 6.82
CA GLU A 600 1.22 2.81 6.78
C GLU A 600 1.43 3.47 8.16
N SER A 601 1.08 2.77 9.24
CA SER A 601 1.36 3.25 10.59
C SER A 601 2.85 3.47 10.82
N PHE A 602 3.69 2.49 10.43
CA PHE A 602 5.14 2.57 10.56
C PHE A 602 5.76 3.70 9.74
N GLN A 603 5.23 4.03 8.56
CA GLN A 603 5.77 5.11 7.71
C GLN A 603 5.83 6.46 8.43
N THR A 604 4.81 6.80 9.22
CA THR A 604 4.79 8.07 9.98
C THR A 604 5.80 8.07 11.13
N ILE A 605 5.94 6.94 11.83
CA ILE A 605 6.96 6.77 12.87
C ILE A 605 8.37 6.85 12.25
N TYR A 606 8.55 6.23 11.07
CA TYR A 606 9.79 6.25 10.32
C TYR A 606 10.16 7.67 9.85
N ALA A 607 9.18 8.48 9.42
CA ALA A 607 9.42 9.87 9.04
C ALA A 607 10.00 10.72 10.19
N ASN A 608 9.75 10.35 11.45
CA ASN A 608 10.34 11.04 12.59
C ASN A 608 11.80 10.66 12.87
N ILE A 609 12.32 9.58 12.26
CA ILE A 609 13.73 9.18 12.38
C ILE A 609 14.66 10.24 11.76
N THR A 610 14.18 11.05 10.80
CA THR A 610 14.97 12.16 10.25
C THR A 610 14.77 13.48 11.00
N ASN A 611 13.92 13.50 12.03
CA ASN A 611 13.68 14.70 12.83
C ASN A 611 14.86 14.98 13.76
N THR A 612 15.75 15.85 13.30
CA THR A 612 16.85 16.47 14.05
C THR A 612 16.69 17.98 13.99
N ASN A 613 16.79 18.69 15.12
CA ASN A 613 16.52 20.14 15.19
C ASN A 613 17.44 20.98 14.26
N GLU A 614 16.99 22.14 13.77
CA GLU A 614 17.71 23.03 12.84
C GLU A 614 19.08 23.50 13.40
N ALA A 615 19.16 23.73 14.70
CA ALA A 615 20.41 24.09 15.38
C ALA A 615 21.44 22.94 15.40
N ASP A 616 20.95 21.69 15.46
CA ASP A 616 21.79 20.49 15.42
C ASP A 616 22.15 20.11 13.98
N ALA A 617 21.30 20.42 12.99
CA ALA A 617 21.64 20.36 11.56
C ALA A 617 22.76 21.35 11.20
N ALA A 618 22.75 22.55 11.79
CA ALA A 618 23.82 23.55 11.67
C ALA A 618 25.11 23.14 12.41
N ALA A 619 25.01 22.50 13.58
CA ALA A 619 26.15 21.97 14.33
C ALA A 619 26.75 20.69 13.71
N ALA A 620 25.94 19.86 13.04
CA ALA A 620 26.39 18.72 12.25
C ALA A 620 27.17 19.17 11.00
N ALA A 621 26.80 20.31 10.41
CA ALA A 621 27.56 20.95 9.34
C ALA A 621 28.94 21.46 9.83
N SER A 622 29.05 21.94 11.09
CA SER A 622 30.30 22.46 11.65
C SER A 622 31.25 21.39 12.23
N LYS A 623 30.73 20.24 12.68
CA LYS A 623 31.52 19.12 13.24
C LYS A 623 32.14 18.17 12.19
N SER A 624 31.91 18.38 10.89
CA SER A 624 32.45 17.52 9.81
C SER A 624 33.95 17.71 9.50
N LYS A 625 34.70 18.49 10.29
CA LYS A 625 36.16 18.65 10.15
C LYS A 625 37.01 17.82 11.12
N GLY A 626 36.43 16.82 11.79
CA GLY A 626 37.17 15.85 12.60
C GLY A 626 37.12 14.45 11.96
N LYS A 627 38.28 13.93 11.54
CA LYS A 627 38.48 12.54 11.05
C LYS A 627 37.74 11.53 11.92
N LYS A 628 36.69 10.90 11.39
CA LYS A 628 36.22 9.58 11.86
C LYS A 628 36.73 8.54 10.87
N SER A 629 37.52 7.59 11.36
CA SER A 629 37.88 6.39 10.61
C SER A 629 36.60 5.59 10.32
N ALA A 630 36.19 5.53 9.06
CA ALA A 630 35.18 4.59 8.61
C ALA A 630 35.68 3.17 8.88
N ALA A 631 34.84 2.31 9.44
CA ALA A 631 35.11 0.87 9.46
C ALA A 631 35.38 0.40 8.02
N ALA A 632 36.42 -0.41 7.82
CA ALA A 632 36.84 -0.83 6.48
C ALA A 632 35.77 -1.72 5.84
N VAL A 633 35.37 -1.40 4.59
CA VAL A 633 34.53 -2.26 3.76
C VAL A 633 35.42 -3.35 3.15
N ASP A 634 35.14 -4.61 3.48
CA ASP A 634 35.83 -5.76 2.88
C ASP A 634 35.17 -6.13 1.54
N VAL A 635 35.73 -5.56 0.46
CA VAL A 635 35.24 -5.75 -0.90
C VAL A 635 35.38 -7.20 -1.37
N GLU A 636 36.45 -7.90 -0.97
CA GLU A 636 36.68 -9.28 -1.40
C GLU A 636 35.68 -10.23 -0.74
N ALA A 637 35.40 -10.04 0.56
CA ALA A 637 34.37 -10.81 1.25
C ALA A 637 32.99 -10.58 0.62
N ALA A 638 32.65 -9.33 0.33
CA ALA A 638 31.38 -8.96 -0.32
C ALA A 638 31.22 -9.65 -1.69
N GLN A 639 32.27 -9.65 -2.52
CA GLN A 639 32.25 -10.29 -3.84
C GLN A 639 32.15 -11.83 -3.79
N ARG A 640 32.52 -12.45 -2.66
CA ARG A 640 32.44 -13.90 -2.42
C ARG A 640 31.08 -14.34 -1.85
N MET A 641 30.19 -13.42 -1.47
CA MET A 641 28.86 -13.75 -0.98
C MET A 641 28.05 -14.50 -2.04
N ASP A 642 27.36 -15.56 -1.62
CA ASP A 642 26.41 -16.30 -2.46
C ASP A 642 24.98 -15.91 -2.11
N PHE A 643 24.18 -15.66 -3.14
CA PHE A 643 22.80 -15.23 -2.99
C PHE A 643 21.87 -16.25 -3.65
N PRO A 644 20.70 -16.54 -3.06
CA PRO A 644 19.75 -17.48 -3.63
C PRO A 644 19.23 -16.99 -4.98
N ALA A 645 18.94 -17.92 -5.88
CA ALA A 645 18.23 -17.61 -7.11
C ALA A 645 16.76 -17.27 -6.80
N ILE A 646 16.20 -16.30 -7.52
CA ILE A 646 14.81 -15.87 -7.42
C ILE A 646 14.08 -16.26 -8.70
N THR A 647 12.88 -16.82 -8.55
CA THR A 647 12.04 -17.19 -9.69
C THR A 647 11.17 -16.01 -10.14
N HIS A 648 11.44 -15.45 -11.32
CA HIS A 648 10.61 -14.45 -11.99
C HIS A 648 9.54 -15.14 -12.84
N LYS A 649 8.27 -15.06 -12.43
CA LYS A 649 7.12 -15.62 -13.16
C LYS A 649 6.36 -14.52 -13.87
N TYR A 650 6.05 -14.73 -15.13
CA TYR A 650 5.38 -13.73 -15.96
C TYR A 650 4.58 -14.38 -17.09
N THR A 651 3.62 -13.63 -17.62
CA THR A 651 2.81 -14.00 -18.79
C THR A 651 2.85 -12.92 -19.87
N GLU A 652 2.11 -13.14 -20.95
CA GLU A 652 1.91 -12.18 -22.04
C GLU A 652 1.42 -10.83 -21.51
N ARG A 653 0.62 -10.85 -20.44
CA ARG A 653 0.14 -9.66 -19.74
C ARG A 653 1.30 -8.78 -19.26
N ASP A 654 2.34 -9.38 -18.68
CA ASP A 654 3.42 -8.64 -18.04
C ASP A 654 4.38 -8.04 -19.08
N VAL A 655 4.61 -8.74 -20.20
CA VAL A 655 5.40 -8.20 -21.32
C VAL A 655 4.66 -7.08 -22.05
N ILE A 656 3.33 -7.17 -22.20
CA ILE A 656 2.47 -6.10 -22.74
C ILE A 656 2.45 -4.90 -21.79
N LEU A 657 2.28 -5.14 -20.48
CA LEU A 657 2.26 -4.09 -19.46
C LEU A 657 3.57 -3.30 -19.46
N TYR A 658 4.70 -3.98 -19.58
CA TYR A 658 6.00 -3.34 -19.73
C TYR A 658 6.09 -2.52 -21.02
N ALA A 659 5.68 -3.10 -22.17
CA ALA A 659 5.71 -2.41 -23.46
C ALA A 659 4.91 -1.09 -23.42
N LEU A 660 3.70 -1.12 -22.86
CA LEU A 660 2.88 0.08 -22.63
C LEU A 660 3.57 1.05 -21.65
N GLY A 661 4.17 0.52 -20.59
CA GLY A 661 4.96 1.27 -19.61
C GLY A 661 6.14 2.03 -20.23
N VAL A 662 6.70 1.57 -21.34
CA VAL A 662 7.76 2.26 -22.11
C VAL A 662 7.24 2.93 -23.39
N GLY A 663 5.94 3.24 -23.42
CA GLY A 663 5.31 4.08 -24.44
C GLY A 663 4.98 3.35 -25.75
N ALA A 664 4.91 2.02 -25.77
CA ALA A 664 4.27 1.32 -26.89
C ALA A 664 2.78 1.69 -26.95
N THR A 665 2.22 1.70 -28.15
CA THR A 665 0.84 2.13 -28.40
C THR A 665 0.07 1.02 -29.12
N ARG A 666 -1.23 1.23 -29.35
CA ARG A 666 -2.06 0.33 -30.16
C ARG A 666 -1.52 0.05 -31.57
N ASN A 667 -0.60 0.87 -32.08
CA ASN A 667 -0.01 0.68 -33.41
C ASN A 667 1.18 -0.30 -33.37
N ASP A 668 1.69 -0.62 -32.18
CA ASP A 668 2.85 -1.50 -31.97
C ASP A 668 2.39 -2.93 -31.66
N LEU A 669 1.53 -3.49 -32.51
CA LEU A 669 0.86 -4.77 -32.27
C LEU A 669 1.83 -5.93 -31.98
N GLN A 670 3.05 -5.87 -32.50
CA GLN A 670 4.11 -6.84 -32.20
C GLN A 670 4.51 -6.90 -30.71
N TRP A 671 4.15 -5.89 -29.90
CA TRP A 671 4.46 -5.83 -28.47
C TRP A 671 3.23 -5.69 -27.57
N VAL A 672 2.08 -5.26 -28.10
CA VAL A 672 0.87 -4.99 -27.30
C VAL A 672 -0.32 -5.89 -27.59
N TYR A 673 -0.20 -6.83 -28.53
CA TYR A 673 -1.28 -7.75 -28.88
C TYR A 673 -0.78 -9.18 -29.03
N GLU A 674 -1.19 -10.04 -28.11
CA GLU A 674 -0.75 -11.43 -27.98
C GLU A 674 -1.12 -12.31 -29.17
N ASN A 675 -2.18 -11.98 -29.92
CA ASN A 675 -2.55 -12.72 -31.14
C ASN A 675 -1.98 -12.10 -32.42
N SER A 676 -1.09 -11.11 -32.33
CA SER A 676 -0.32 -10.66 -33.48
C SER A 676 0.61 -11.78 -33.94
N GLU A 677 0.66 -12.06 -35.25
CA GLU A 677 1.59 -13.05 -35.82
C GLU A 677 3.07 -12.72 -35.55
N LYS A 678 3.36 -11.48 -35.14
CA LYS A 678 4.70 -10.98 -34.82
C LYS A 678 4.90 -10.73 -33.32
N PHE A 679 4.00 -11.22 -32.47
CA PHE A 679 4.07 -10.97 -31.03
C PHE A 679 5.35 -11.53 -30.40
N HIS A 680 6.11 -10.67 -29.73
CA HIS A 680 7.29 -11.04 -28.96
C HIS A 680 7.51 -10.06 -27.81
N ALA A 681 8.24 -10.48 -26.77
CA ALA A 681 8.63 -9.58 -25.70
C ALA A 681 9.61 -8.51 -26.23
N LEU A 682 9.38 -7.24 -25.89
CA LEU A 682 10.35 -6.17 -26.20
C LEU A 682 11.69 -6.53 -25.53
N PRO A 683 12.83 -6.62 -26.24
CA PRO A 683 14.08 -7.16 -25.69
C PRO A 683 14.57 -6.49 -24.39
N THR A 684 14.27 -5.20 -24.19
CA THR A 684 14.61 -4.48 -22.95
C THR A 684 13.86 -5.00 -21.71
N TYR A 685 12.79 -5.79 -21.87
CA TYR A 685 12.15 -6.53 -20.78
C TYR A 685 13.12 -7.49 -20.07
N GLY A 686 14.22 -7.89 -20.73
CA GLY A 686 15.30 -8.64 -20.10
C GLY A 686 15.86 -8.01 -18.82
N ILE A 687 15.77 -6.67 -18.68
CA ILE A 687 16.12 -5.95 -17.44
C ILE A 687 15.18 -6.32 -16.29
N ILE A 688 13.87 -6.39 -16.57
CA ILE A 688 12.84 -6.70 -15.58
C ILE A 688 13.01 -8.11 -15.02
N THR A 689 13.38 -9.08 -15.86
CA THR A 689 13.53 -10.49 -15.44
C THR A 689 14.54 -10.73 -14.32
N GLY A 690 15.51 -9.82 -14.14
CA GLY A 690 16.52 -9.89 -13.08
C GLY A 690 16.32 -8.89 -11.94
N PHE A 691 15.27 -8.07 -11.99
CA PHE A 691 15.13 -6.91 -11.11
C PHE A 691 14.85 -7.31 -9.65
N ASP A 692 13.99 -8.32 -9.43
CA ASP A 692 13.70 -8.84 -8.09
C ASP A 692 14.94 -9.45 -7.42
N ALA A 693 15.77 -10.16 -8.20
CA ALA A 693 17.04 -10.72 -7.72
C ALA A 693 18.04 -9.62 -7.34
N MET A 694 18.12 -8.53 -8.12
CA MET A 694 18.93 -7.37 -7.77
C MET A 694 18.45 -6.71 -6.46
N ASN A 695 17.14 -6.51 -6.31
CA ASN A 695 16.55 -5.90 -5.11
C ASN A 695 16.69 -6.76 -3.85
N ALA A 696 16.87 -8.07 -4.00
CA ALA A 696 17.06 -8.98 -2.88
C ALA A 696 18.48 -8.98 -2.31
N VAL A 697 19.45 -8.29 -2.92
CA VAL A 697 20.82 -8.20 -2.40
C VAL A 697 20.83 -7.37 -1.10
N PRO A 698 21.29 -7.93 0.03
CA PRO A 698 21.29 -7.25 1.32
C PRO A 698 22.49 -6.30 1.44
N PHE A 699 22.37 -5.07 0.95
CA PHE A 699 23.44 -4.06 0.97
C PHE A 699 24.06 -3.83 2.36
N ASN A 700 23.27 -3.93 3.43
CA ASN A 700 23.75 -3.73 4.81
C ASN A 700 24.77 -4.77 5.28
N ASP A 701 24.82 -5.95 4.64
CA ASP A 701 25.75 -7.02 5.03
C ASP A 701 27.20 -6.69 4.67
N PHE A 702 27.42 -5.78 3.70
CA PHE A 702 28.75 -5.42 3.20
C PHE A 702 28.99 -3.92 3.04
N LEU A 703 27.95 -3.08 3.13
CA LEU A 703 28.06 -1.62 3.22
C LEU A 703 27.43 -1.12 4.52
N PRO A 704 28.23 -0.88 5.57
CA PRO A 704 27.74 -0.28 6.81
C PRO A 704 27.08 1.08 6.55
N SER A 705 25.98 1.36 7.26
CA SER A 705 25.18 2.59 7.13
C SER A 705 24.53 2.79 5.76
N PHE A 706 24.22 1.69 5.04
CA PHE A 706 23.47 1.74 3.79
C PHE A 706 22.06 2.29 3.97
N ASN A 707 21.80 3.45 3.36
CA ASN A 707 20.50 4.07 3.28
C ASN A 707 19.92 3.93 1.86
N PRO A 708 18.80 3.21 1.67
CA PRO A 708 18.19 3.02 0.35
C PRO A 708 17.64 4.31 -0.27
N MET A 709 17.30 5.34 0.51
CA MET A 709 16.88 6.65 -0.02
C MET A 709 18.04 7.43 -0.67
N MET A 710 19.28 7.05 -0.35
CA MET A 710 20.49 7.63 -0.91
C MET A 710 21.01 6.87 -2.13
N LEU A 711 20.35 5.77 -2.49
CA LEU A 711 20.65 4.95 -3.66
C LEU A 711 20.03 5.57 -4.91
N LEU A 712 20.87 5.82 -5.90
CA LEU A 712 20.47 6.20 -7.25
C LEU A 712 20.92 5.11 -8.23
N HIS A 713 20.03 4.73 -9.14
CA HIS A 713 20.40 3.84 -10.24
C HIS A 713 21.25 4.63 -11.24
N GLY A 714 22.55 4.33 -11.31
CA GLY A 714 23.54 5.11 -12.06
C GLY A 714 23.73 4.62 -13.50
N GLU A 715 23.98 3.32 -13.70
CA GLU A 715 24.14 2.72 -15.04
C GLU A 715 23.47 1.35 -15.10
N GLN A 716 22.96 1.00 -16.29
CA GLN A 716 22.38 -0.31 -16.56
C GLN A 716 23.01 -0.91 -17.82
N PHE A 717 23.36 -2.20 -17.74
CA PHE A 717 23.70 -3.05 -18.87
C PHE A 717 22.80 -4.28 -18.88
N CYS A 718 22.37 -4.73 -20.05
CA CYS A 718 21.60 -5.95 -20.24
C CYS A 718 22.05 -6.62 -21.55
N GLU A 719 22.56 -7.83 -21.46
CA GLU A 719 22.87 -8.70 -22.59
C GLU A 719 21.85 -9.83 -22.65
N VAL A 720 21.26 -10.03 -23.83
CA VAL A 720 20.28 -11.07 -24.09
C VAL A 720 20.95 -12.15 -24.93
N TYR A 721 20.84 -13.41 -24.52
CA TYR A 721 21.46 -14.55 -25.21
C TYR A 721 20.52 -15.22 -26.21
N LYS A 722 19.22 -15.17 -25.94
CA LYS A 722 18.13 -15.65 -26.80
C LYS A 722 16.87 -14.81 -26.59
N PRO A 723 15.91 -14.77 -27.53
CA PRO A 723 14.67 -14.03 -27.33
C PRO A 723 14.05 -14.32 -25.98
N ILE A 724 13.60 -13.26 -25.29
CA ILE A 724 12.89 -13.44 -24.02
C ILE A 724 11.55 -14.09 -24.35
N PRO A 725 11.18 -15.22 -23.73
CA PRO A 725 9.86 -15.82 -23.91
C PRO A 725 8.76 -14.79 -23.59
N THR A 726 7.56 -14.98 -24.11
CA THR A 726 6.42 -14.09 -23.82
C THR A 726 5.72 -14.46 -22.50
N ALA A 727 5.97 -15.66 -21.99
CA ALA A 727 5.51 -16.15 -20.70
C ALA A 727 6.49 -17.21 -20.16
N GLY A 728 6.53 -17.39 -18.84
CA GLY A 728 7.30 -18.47 -18.22
C GLY A 728 7.75 -18.18 -16.79
N ALA A 729 8.67 -19.02 -16.33
CA ALA A 729 9.34 -18.88 -15.04
C ALA A 729 10.86 -18.94 -15.27
N LEU A 730 11.55 -17.84 -14.96
CA LEU A 730 13.00 -17.72 -15.11
C LEU A 730 13.66 -17.69 -13.73
N GLN A 731 14.83 -18.29 -13.59
CA GLN A 731 15.64 -18.24 -12.37
C GLN A 731 16.70 -17.16 -12.52
N ALA A 732 16.65 -16.13 -11.69
CA ALA A 732 17.60 -15.01 -11.67
C ALA A 732 18.51 -15.11 -10.44
N LYS A 733 19.81 -15.25 -10.65
CA LYS A 733 20.81 -15.35 -9.57
C LYS A 733 21.68 -14.08 -9.52
N PRO A 734 21.67 -13.30 -8.42
CA PRO A 734 22.48 -12.10 -8.31
C PRO A 734 23.89 -12.42 -7.79
N LYS A 735 24.84 -11.52 -8.07
CA LYS A 735 26.21 -11.54 -7.60
C LYS A 735 26.77 -10.12 -7.53
N ILE A 736 27.53 -9.81 -6.49
CA ILE A 736 28.25 -8.53 -6.39
C ILE A 736 29.44 -8.58 -7.36
N VAL A 737 29.44 -7.67 -8.33
CA VAL A 737 30.46 -7.60 -9.39
C VAL A 737 31.59 -6.65 -8.99
N ASP A 738 31.27 -5.48 -8.45
CA ASP A 738 32.27 -4.46 -8.11
C ASP A 738 31.77 -3.56 -6.97
N ILE A 739 32.70 -3.08 -6.14
CA ILE A 739 32.44 -2.06 -5.10
C ILE A 739 33.57 -1.03 -5.15
N VAL A 740 33.21 0.24 -5.29
CA VAL A 740 34.16 1.34 -5.50
C VAL A 740 33.87 2.47 -4.52
N ASP A 741 34.92 2.99 -3.89
CA ASP A 741 34.88 4.12 -2.96
C ASP A 741 35.00 5.44 -3.73
N LYS A 742 33.92 6.24 -3.80
CA LYS A 742 33.92 7.59 -4.41
C LYS A 742 34.14 8.71 -3.39
N GLY A 743 34.67 8.40 -2.20
CA GLY A 743 35.01 9.35 -1.15
C GLY A 743 33.79 9.82 -0.36
N LYS A 744 32.81 10.46 -1.01
CA LYS A 744 31.52 10.87 -0.40
C LYS A 744 30.36 9.93 -0.73
N GLY A 745 30.63 8.80 -1.37
CA GLY A 745 29.64 7.83 -1.81
C GLY A 745 30.30 6.54 -2.27
N ALA A 746 29.50 5.49 -2.46
CA ALA A 746 29.91 4.17 -2.89
C ALA A 746 29.27 3.88 -4.24
N VAL A 747 29.96 3.15 -5.10
CA VAL A 747 29.35 2.53 -6.27
C VAL A 747 29.35 1.03 -6.04
N VAL A 748 28.20 0.40 -6.18
CA VAL A 748 28.05 -1.06 -6.16
C VAL A 748 27.49 -1.51 -7.49
N THR A 749 28.18 -2.45 -8.14
CA THR A 749 27.66 -3.13 -9.32
C THR A 749 27.15 -4.51 -8.92
N ILE A 750 25.88 -4.78 -9.20
CA ILE A 750 25.29 -6.12 -9.07
C ILE A 750 25.09 -6.71 -10.46
N GLY A 751 25.62 -7.91 -10.66
CA GLY A 751 25.38 -8.74 -11.85
C GLY A 751 24.27 -9.75 -11.57
N VAL A 752 23.34 -9.95 -12.49
CA VAL A 752 22.28 -10.95 -12.38
C VAL A 752 22.29 -11.84 -13.61
N THR A 753 22.48 -13.15 -13.40
CA THR A 753 22.35 -14.15 -14.46
C THR A 753 20.96 -14.78 -14.41
N THR A 754 20.22 -14.68 -15.51
CA THR A 754 18.87 -15.23 -15.63
C THR A 754 18.89 -16.45 -16.57
N VAL A 755 18.36 -17.58 -16.10
CA VAL A 755 18.27 -18.85 -16.84
C VAL A 755 16.81 -19.33 -16.94
N ASP A 756 16.52 -20.15 -17.95
CA ASP A 756 15.23 -20.81 -18.08
C ASP A 756 15.14 -22.14 -17.28
N ALA A 757 14.04 -22.87 -17.45
CA ALA A 757 13.80 -24.14 -16.78
C ALA A 757 14.83 -25.24 -17.12
N ASN A 758 15.52 -25.15 -18.26
CA ASN A 758 16.56 -26.09 -18.67
C ASN A 758 17.95 -25.67 -18.15
N GLY A 759 18.05 -24.50 -17.51
CA GLY A 759 19.32 -23.92 -17.07
C GLY A 759 20.06 -23.13 -18.15
N ASP A 760 19.44 -22.93 -19.32
CA ASP A 760 20.04 -22.14 -20.39
C ASP A 760 19.98 -20.65 -20.07
N LYS A 761 21.08 -19.92 -20.30
CA LYS A 761 21.13 -18.47 -20.11
C LYS A 761 20.15 -17.77 -21.04
N VAL A 762 19.31 -16.91 -20.46
CA VAL A 762 18.35 -16.06 -21.17
C VAL A 762 18.92 -14.64 -21.30
N CYS A 763 19.34 -14.04 -20.19
CA CYS A 763 20.01 -12.74 -20.18
C CYS A 763 20.97 -12.59 -18.99
N TYR A 764 21.85 -11.60 -19.09
CA TYR A 764 22.72 -11.13 -18.02
C TYR A 764 22.55 -9.63 -17.86
N ASN A 765 22.36 -9.16 -16.63
CA ASN A 765 22.19 -7.75 -16.30
C ASN A 765 23.34 -7.28 -15.39
N GLU A 766 23.82 -6.04 -15.59
CA GLU A 766 24.60 -5.32 -14.58
C GLU A 766 23.91 -4.01 -14.22
N SER A 767 23.59 -3.85 -12.93
CA SER A 767 23.03 -2.63 -12.38
C SER A 767 24.09 -1.96 -11.50
N THR A 768 24.49 -0.76 -11.89
CA THR A 768 25.48 0.05 -11.17
C THR A 768 24.75 1.10 -10.36
N LEU A 769 24.78 0.95 -9.04
CA LEU A 769 24.06 1.76 -8.08
C LEU A 769 25.04 2.72 -7.41
N PHE A 770 24.67 4.00 -7.32
CA PHE A 770 25.43 5.02 -6.63
C PHE A 770 24.76 5.33 -5.30
N ILE A 771 25.46 5.02 -4.20
CA ILE A 771 24.97 5.23 -2.85
C ILE A 771 25.66 6.46 -2.27
N ARG A 772 24.91 7.53 -2.08
CA ARG A 772 25.42 8.78 -1.51
C ARG A 772 25.64 8.65 0.00
N GLY A 773 26.65 9.33 0.54
CA GLY A 773 26.89 9.44 1.98
C GLY A 773 27.76 8.35 2.61
N ILE A 774 28.10 7.30 1.85
CA ILE A 774 28.89 6.15 2.35
C ILE A 774 30.14 6.04 1.52
N GLY A 775 31.30 6.40 2.07
CA GLY A 775 32.54 6.57 1.33
C GLY A 775 33.72 6.84 2.26
N GLY A 776 34.92 6.89 1.70
CA GLY A 776 36.11 7.34 2.44
C GLY A 776 36.80 6.27 3.27
N TRP A 777 36.53 4.98 3.00
CA TRP A 777 37.22 3.85 3.62
C TRP A 777 38.55 3.51 2.94
N GLY A 778 38.93 4.23 1.88
CA GLY A 778 40.23 4.06 1.22
C GLY A 778 40.26 2.98 0.13
N GLY A 779 39.09 2.52 -0.35
CA GLY A 779 38.98 1.55 -1.44
C GLY A 779 39.33 2.11 -2.82
N ARG A 780 39.29 1.26 -3.86
CA ARG A 780 39.51 1.66 -5.26
C ARG A 780 38.57 2.81 -5.64
N LYS A 781 39.08 3.79 -6.40
CA LYS A 781 38.35 5.00 -6.83
C LYS A 781 37.64 4.85 -8.18
N THR A 782 38.01 3.84 -8.96
CA THR A 782 37.47 3.57 -10.29
C THR A 782 37.02 2.12 -10.39
N SER A 783 35.93 1.89 -11.11
CA SER A 783 35.44 0.55 -11.43
C SER A 783 36.41 -0.13 -12.40
N ALA A 784 36.48 -1.46 -12.31
CA ALA A 784 37.24 -2.23 -13.29
C ALA A 784 36.55 -2.17 -14.66
N ASP A 785 37.33 -2.16 -15.75
CA ASP A 785 36.79 -2.31 -17.09
C ASP A 785 36.25 -3.74 -17.30
N ARG A 786 34.99 -3.83 -17.71
CA ARG A 786 34.25 -5.07 -17.99
C ARG A 786 33.71 -5.08 -19.43
N GLY A 787 34.35 -4.34 -20.33
CA GLY A 787 34.02 -4.31 -21.75
C GLY A 787 32.71 -3.58 -22.03
N ALA A 788 31.74 -4.25 -22.64
CA ALA A 788 30.50 -3.62 -23.11
C ALA A 788 29.69 -2.95 -21.97
N ALA A 789 29.72 -3.52 -20.77
CA ALA A 789 29.01 -3.00 -19.60
C ALA A 789 29.56 -1.65 -19.10
N THR A 790 30.86 -1.40 -19.26
CA THR A 790 31.56 -0.18 -18.81
C THR A 790 31.96 0.74 -19.96
N ALA A 791 31.59 0.40 -21.20
CA ALA A 791 31.96 1.17 -22.38
C ALA A 791 31.46 2.62 -22.30
N ALA A 792 32.33 3.57 -22.66
CA ALA A 792 32.03 5.00 -22.62
C ALA A 792 30.93 5.38 -23.62
N ASN A 793 30.87 4.74 -24.80
CA ASN A 793 29.82 4.94 -25.81
C ASN A 793 29.52 6.43 -26.08
N GLU A 794 30.57 7.24 -26.21
CA GLU A 794 30.44 8.67 -26.48
C GLU A 794 29.91 8.89 -27.90
N PRO A 795 28.91 9.77 -28.11
CA PRO A 795 28.46 10.11 -29.45
C PRO A 795 29.60 10.66 -30.33
N PRO A 796 29.68 10.27 -31.60
CA PRO A 796 30.69 10.80 -32.51
C PRO A 796 30.46 12.29 -32.77
N ALA A 797 31.52 13.02 -33.11
CA ALA A 797 31.49 14.45 -33.43
C ALA A 797 30.87 14.74 -34.83
N ARG A 798 29.66 14.21 -35.07
CA ARG A 798 28.86 14.39 -36.28
C ARG A 798 27.37 14.43 -35.90
N ALA A 799 26.53 14.92 -36.80
CA ALA A 799 25.08 14.90 -36.61
C ALA A 799 24.57 13.46 -36.39
N ALA A 800 23.52 13.31 -35.59
CA ALA A 800 22.82 12.04 -35.40
C ALA A 800 22.25 11.55 -36.73
N ASP A 801 22.35 10.25 -36.97
CA ASP A 801 21.78 9.59 -38.15
C ASP A 801 20.25 9.63 -38.08
N HIS A 802 19.70 9.44 -36.88
CA HIS A 802 18.27 9.53 -36.60
C HIS A 802 18.00 10.25 -35.29
N VAL A 803 16.92 11.03 -35.26
CA VAL A 803 16.42 11.71 -34.06
C VAL A 803 14.93 11.39 -33.92
N ILE A 804 14.53 10.89 -32.76
CA ILE A 804 13.13 10.62 -32.43
C ILE A 804 12.77 11.43 -31.19
N THR A 805 11.61 12.09 -31.25
CA THR A 805 11.07 12.86 -30.14
C THR A 805 9.76 12.22 -29.69
N GLU A 806 9.64 11.89 -28.40
CA GLU A 806 8.47 11.24 -27.81
C GLU A 806 8.11 11.94 -26.50
N LYS A 807 6.86 12.41 -26.40
CA LYS A 807 6.34 13.02 -25.18
C LYS A 807 5.83 11.94 -24.24
N THR A 808 6.35 11.91 -23.02
CA THR A 808 5.84 11.02 -21.96
C THR A 808 4.50 11.55 -21.45
N VAL A 809 3.66 10.68 -20.88
CA VAL A 809 2.42 11.10 -20.22
C VAL A 809 2.60 11.26 -18.72
N GLU A 810 1.76 12.05 -18.07
CA GLU A 810 1.78 12.23 -16.60
C GLU A 810 1.70 10.91 -15.84
N SER A 811 0.91 9.95 -16.35
CA SER A 811 0.74 8.63 -15.75
C SER A 811 1.88 7.63 -16.08
N GLN A 812 2.93 8.04 -16.80
CA GLN A 812 3.95 7.11 -17.33
C GLN A 812 4.67 6.36 -16.20
N ALA A 813 5.07 7.06 -15.14
CA ALA A 813 5.71 6.45 -13.98
C ALA A 813 4.76 5.52 -13.20
N ALA A 814 3.49 5.92 -13.09
CA ALA A 814 2.44 5.12 -12.45
C ALA A 814 2.13 3.83 -13.20
N LEU A 815 2.28 3.81 -14.53
CA LEU A 815 2.15 2.61 -15.36
C LEU A 815 3.41 1.74 -15.32
N TYR A 816 4.59 2.34 -15.55
CA TYR A 816 5.85 1.59 -15.63
C TYR A 816 6.18 0.83 -14.35
N ARG A 817 5.92 1.44 -13.17
CA ARG A 817 6.18 0.80 -11.86
C ARG A 817 5.49 -0.56 -11.70
N LEU A 818 4.37 -0.80 -12.38
CA LEU A 818 3.66 -2.07 -12.33
C LEU A 818 4.43 -3.22 -13.00
N SER A 819 5.53 -2.93 -13.70
CA SER A 819 6.45 -3.91 -14.27
C SER A 819 7.46 -4.46 -13.26
N GLY A 820 7.56 -3.89 -12.04
CA GLY A 820 8.40 -4.44 -10.97
C GLY A 820 9.09 -3.41 -10.06
N ASP A 821 9.26 -2.17 -10.50
CA ASP A 821 9.91 -1.11 -9.70
C ASP A 821 8.88 -0.24 -8.96
N LEU A 822 8.55 -0.68 -7.75
CA LEU A 822 7.55 -0.06 -6.89
C LEU A 822 8.08 1.10 -6.02
N ASN A 823 9.31 1.57 -6.23
CA ASN A 823 9.92 2.62 -5.42
C ASN A 823 9.02 3.89 -5.34
N PRO A 824 8.69 4.38 -4.14
CA PRO A 824 7.76 5.49 -3.96
C PRO A 824 8.26 6.83 -4.53
N LEU A 825 9.57 6.98 -4.79
CA LEU A 825 10.16 8.16 -5.44
C LEU A 825 9.54 8.48 -6.82
N HIS A 826 8.85 7.52 -7.42
CA HIS A 826 8.25 7.64 -8.74
C HIS A 826 6.75 7.92 -8.72
N ILE A 827 6.12 8.05 -7.54
CA ILE A 827 4.68 8.28 -7.45
C ILE A 827 4.24 9.13 -6.26
N ASP A 828 4.96 9.07 -5.14
CA ASP A 828 4.63 9.78 -3.90
C ASP A 828 5.43 11.09 -3.81
N PRO A 829 4.77 12.26 -3.82
CA PRO A 829 5.43 13.56 -3.70
C PRO A 829 6.28 13.71 -2.43
N GLN A 830 5.84 13.17 -1.29
CA GLN A 830 6.57 13.31 -0.03
C GLN A 830 7.88 12.51 -0.07
N MET A 831 7.81 11.28 -0.57
CA MET A 831 9.00 10.43 -0.72
C MET A 831 9.97 10.97 -1.78
N SER A 832 9.44 11.59 -2.84
CA SER A 832 10.22 12.27 -3.86
C SER A 832 10.99 13.46 -3.29
N ALA A 833 10.34 14.27 -2.47
CA ALA A 833 10.96 15.40 -1.76
C ALA A 833 12.08 14.93 -0.83
N MET A 834 11.89 13.83 -0.09
CA MET A 834 12.96 13.23 0.75
C MET A 834 14.19 12.80 -0.06
N GLY A 835 14.01 12.35 -1.31
CA GLY A 835 15.11 12.03 -2.23
C GLY A 835 15.80 13.26 -2.85
N GLY A 836 15.24 14.46 -2.63
CA GLY A 836 15.72 15.74 -3.15
C GLY A 836 15.08 16.15 -4.48
N PHE A 837 13.85 15.72 -4.78
CA PHE A 837 13.13 16.08 -6.00
C PHE A 837 11.81 16.80 -5.69
N ASP A 838 11.52 17.88 -6.40
CA ASP A 838 10.33 18.72 -6.16
C ASP A 838 9.01 18.01 -6.51
N VAL A 839 9.06 17.05 -7.45
CA VAL A 839 7.93 16.22 -7.87
C VAL A 839 8.41 14.79 -8.16
N PRO A 840 7.50 13.78 -8.17
CA PRO A 840 7.86 12.42 -8.55
C PRO A 840 8.53 12.36 -9.92
N ILE A 841 9.65 11.64 -9.99
CA ILE A 841 10.45 11.51 -11.22
C ILE A 841 10.05 10.25 -11.98
N LEU A 842 10.25 10.23 -13.28
CA LEU A 842 10.16 9.01 -14.09
C LEU A 842 11.34 8.09 -13.80
N HIS A 843 11.12 6.77 -13.78
CA HIS A 843 12.18 5.79 -13.62
C HIS A 843 13.24 5.95 -14.71
N GLY A 844 14.52 5.94 -14.33
CA GLY A 844 15.62 5.97 -15.31
C GLY A 844 15.56 4.78 -16.30
N LEU A 845 15.16 3.60 -15.80
CA LEU A 845 14.94 2.41 -16.61
C LEU A 845 13.73 2.53 -17.55
N CYS A 846 12.71 3.34 -17.21
CA CYS A 846 11.62 3.66 -18.13
C CYS A 846 12.15 4.51 -19.29
N THR A 847 12.92 5.56 -19.00
CA THR A 847 13.56 6.41 -20.03
C THR A 847 14.49 5.59 -20.94
N LEU A 848 15.29 4.69 -20.35
CA LEU A 848 16.13 3.75 -21.11
C LEU A 848 15.30 2.78 -21.95
N GLY A 849 14.19 2.28 -21.42
CA GLY A 849 13.25 1.41 -22.12
C GLY A 849 12.59 2.08 -23.32
N ILE A 850 12.16 3.35 -23.18
CA ILE A 850 11.60 4.17 -24.27
C ILE A 850 12.65 4.34 -25.38
N ALA A 851 13.88 4.74 -25.03
CA ALA A 851 14.95 4.89 -26.02
C ALA A 851 15.33 3.56 -26.67
N GLY A 852 15.38 2.47 -25.90
CA GLY A 852 15.64 1.12 -26.40
C GLY A 852 14.56 0.66 -27.40
N LYS A 853 13.28 0.89 -27.08
CA LYS A 853 12.15 0.64 -28.00
C LYS A 853 12.34 1.38 -29.33
N GLN A 854 12.70 2.66 -29.26
CA GLN A 854 12.91 3.49 -30.45
C GLN A 854 14.11 3.01 -31.30
N VAL A 855 15.23 2.65 -30.66
CA VAL A 855 16.40 2.11 -31.37
C VAL A 855 16.09 0.75 -32.01
N ILE A 856 15.37 -0.12 -31.29
CA ILE A 856 14.96 -1.45 -31.80
C ILE A 856 13.98 -1.30 -32.97
N ALA A 857 13.00 -0.39 -32.87
CA ALA A 857 12.08 -0.11 -33.96
C ALA A 857 12.80 0.44 -35.21
N GLN A 858 13.82 1.27 -35.01
CA GLN A 858 14.55 1.91 -36.11
C GLN A 858 15.60 1.01 -36.77
N TYR A 859 16.31 0.19 -35.98
CA TYR A 859 17.49 -0.55 -36.44
C TYR A 859 17.43 -2.08 -36.23
N GLY A 860 16.39 -2.61 -35.58
CA GLY A 860 16.27 -4.04 -35.26
C GLY A 860 15.94 -4.96 -36.44
N GLY A 861 15.62 -4.39 -37.61
CA GLY A 861 15.30 -5.15 -38.81
C GLY A 861 13.95 -5.88 -38.71
N GLN A 862 13.81 -6.97 -39.47
CA GLN A 862 12.56 -7.75 -39.53
C GLN A 862 12.35 -8.69 -38.33
N ASP A 863 13.43 -9.03 -37.61
CA ASP A 863 13.41 -9.93 -36.45
C ASP A 863 14.19 -9.33 -35.26
N PRO A 864 13.68 -8.23 -34.67
CA PRO A 864 14.36 -7.54 -33.59
C PRO A 864 14.60 -8.40 -32.35
N ALA A 865 13.75 -9.41 -32.09
CA ALA A 865 13.89 -10.30 -30.93
C ALA A 865 15.15 -11.18 -31.04
N ASN A 866 15.44 -11.71 -32.23
CA ASN A 866 16.64 -12.50 -32.48
C ASN A 866 17.86 -11.65 -32.86
N ASN A 867 17.67 -10.42 -33.31
CA ASN A 867 18.80 -9.55 -33.68
C ASN A 867 19.40 -8.80 -32.49
N PHE A 868 18.60 -8.48 -31.47
CA PHE A 868 19.09 -7.74 -30.31
C PHE A 868 20.12 -8.54 -29.50
N LYS A 869 21.27 -7.91 -29.20
CA LYS A 869 22.32 -8.50 -28.36
C LYS A 869 22.38 -7.86 -26.98
N SER A 870 22.50 -6.53 -26.91
CA SER A 870 22.61 -5.85 -25.61
C SER A 870 22.20 -4.39 -25.65
N ILE A 871 21.82 -3.85 -24.50
CA ILE A 871 21.64 -2.41 -24.26
C ILE A 871 22.48 -1.97 -23.06
N LYS A 872 23.05 -0.76 -23.15
CA LYS A 872 23.76 -0.07 -22.08
C LYS A 872 23.30 1.37 -22.00
N GLY A 873 23.18 1.94 -20.80
CA GLY A 873 22.95 3.37 -20.62
C GLY A 873 23.30 3.88 -19.23
N ARG A 874 23.73 5.15 -19.14
CA ARG A 874 23.96 5.88 -17.89
C ARG A 874 22.87 6.91 -17.66
N MET A 875 22.27 6.87 -16.47
CA MET A 875 21.29 7.85 -16.02
C MET A 875 22.04 9.11 -15.55
N ALA A 876 22.02 10.15 -16.39
CA ALA A 876 22.77 11.39 -16.18
C ALA A 876 21.97 12.45 -15.41
N ALA A 877 20.64 12.44 -15.52
CA ALA A 877 19.75 13.36 -14.84
C ALA A 877 18.31 12.81 -14.75
N SER A 878 17.49 13.41 -13.88
CA SER A 878 16.07 13.08 -13.74
C SER A 878 15.23 13.53 -14.94
N VAL A 879 14.18 12.76 -15.22
CA VAL A 879 13.08 13.07 -16.13
C VAL A 879 11.81 13.19 -15.28
N PHE A 880 10.95 14.15 -15.61
CA PHE A 880 9.62 14.26 -15.00
C PHE A 880 8.56 13.71 -15.96
N PRO A 881 7.55 12.96 -15.47
CA PRO A 881 6.42 12.54 -16.31
C PRO A 881 5.78 13.76 -16.99
N GLY A 882 5.38 13.61 -18.26
CA GLY A 882 4.87 14.71 -19.08
C GLY A 882 5.94 15.41 -19.95
N GLU A 883 7.23 15.25 -19.63
CA GLU A 883 8.32 15.82 -20.42
C GLU A 883 8.55 15.09 -21.76
N THR A 884 9.16 15.82 -22.70
CA THR A 884 9.45 15.35 -24.04
C THR A 884 10.89 14.86 -24.14
N LEU A 885 11.05 13.57 -24.47
CA LEU A 885 12.34 12.93 -24.68
C LEU A 885 12.76 13.06 -26.14
N LYS A 886 13.99 13.54 -26.38
CA LYS A 886 14.67 13.54 -27.68
C LYS A 886 15.78 12.48 -27.64
N THR A 887 15.61 11.41 -28.40
CA THR A 887 16.61 10.35 -28.57
C THR A 887 17.38 10.60 -29.86
N GLU A 888 18.67 10.88 -29.74
CA GLU A 888 19.60 11.03 -30.84
C GLU A 888 20.38 9.72 -31.03
N MET A 889 20.51 9.23 -32.25
CA MET A 889 21.06 7.91 -32.57
C MET A 889 22.15 8.01 -33.64
N TRP A 890 23.25 7.29 -33.44
CA TRP A 890 24.37 7.19 -34.39
C TRP A 890 24.70 5.71 -34.61
N GLN A 891 24.62 5.24 -35.86
CA GLN A 891 24.95 3.88 -36.22
C GLN A 891 26.45 3.74 -36.53
N GLU A 892 27.12 2.87 -35.80
CA GLU A 892 28.53 2.51 -35.96
C GLU A 892 28.62 0.98 -36.12
N GLY A 893 28.50 0.50 -37.37
CA GLY A 893 28.43 -0.93 -37.68
C GLY A 893 27.16 -1.60 -37.14
N ASN A 894 27.32 -2.66 -36.34
CA ASN A 894 26.23 -3.39 -35.67
C ASN A 894 25.81 -2.75 -34.34
N LYS A 895 26.36 -1.59 -33.98
CA LYS A 895 26.12 -0.89 -32.73
C LYS A 895 25.50 0.48 -33.01
N VAL A 896 24.44 0.81 -32.29
CA VAL A 896 23.78 2.12 -32.35
C VAL A 896 24.05 2.83 -31.04
N LEU A 897 24.89 3.86 -31.08
CA LEU A 897 25.10 4.78 -29.97
C LEU A 897 23.88 5.67 -29.87
N PHE A 898 23.44 5.98 -28.65
CA PHE A 898 22.33 6.92 -28.47
C PHE A 898 22.50 7.81 -27.26
N ARG A 899 21.81 8.94 -27.28
CA ARG A 899 21.75 9.91 -26.20
C ARG A 899 20.32 10.41 -26.07
N VAL A 900 19.83 10.57 -24.85
CA VAL A 900 18.48 11.09 -24.60
C VAL A 900 18.58 12.42 -23.86
N SER A 901 17.87 13.43 -24.35
CA SER A 901 17.67 14.69 -23.65
C SER A 901 16.21 15.01 -23.43
N VAL A 902 15.92 15.78 -22.39
CA VAL A 902 14.62 16.42 -22.18
C VAL A 902 14.61 17.73 -22.95
N VAL A 903 13.62 17.91 -23.84
CA VAL A 903 13.52 19.07 -24.75
C VAL A 903 13.26 20.35 -23.96
N GLU A 904 12.34 20.30 -23.01
CA GLU A 904 11.86 21.45 -22.23
C GLU A 904 12.98 22.12 -21.42
N ARG A 905 13.92 21.32 -20.92
CA ARG A 905 15.04 21.77 -20.07
C ARG A 905 16.39 21.74 -20.76
N ASN A 906 16.44 21.32 -22.03
CA ASN A 906 17.68 21.09 -22.79
C ASN A 906 18.74 20.31 -21.97
N LYS A 907 18.33 19.22 -21.30
CA LYS A 907 19.17 18.47 -20.37
C LYS A 907 19.36 17.04 -20.83
N VAL A 908 20.60 16.57 -20.92
CA VAL A 908 20.90 15.14 -21.19
C VAL A 908 20.54 14.31 -19.97
N VAL A 909 19.70 13.29 -20.18
CA VAL A 909 19.17 12.42 -19.11
C VAL A 909 19.67 10.98 -19.25
N ILE A 910 19.97 10.52 -20.47
CA ILE A 910 20.70 9.27 -20.72
C ILE A 910 21.95 9.58 -21.54
N SER A 911 23.11 9.18 -21.04
CA SER A 911 24.40 9.30 -21.72
C SER A 911 25.11 7.95 -21.79
N ASN A 912 26.23 7.91 -22.50
CA ASN A 912 27.12 6.75 -22.57
C ASN A 912 26.37 5.47 -22.97
N ALA A 913 25.43 5.58 -23.91
CA ALA A 913 24.43 4.56 -24.16
C ALA A 913 24.56 3.97 -25.57
N ALA A 914 24.26 2.68 -25.68
CA ALA A 914 24.31 1.96 -26.94
C ALA A 914 23.39 0.74 -26.93
N VAL A 915 22.86 0.39 -28.11
CA VAL A 915 22.32 -0.93 -28.41
C VAL A 915 23.27 -1.64 -29.36
N GLU A 916 23.59 -2.90 -29.09
CA GLU A 916 24.33 -3.76 -30.02
C GLU A 916 23.39 -4.83 -30.58
N PHE A 917 23.52 -5.12 -31.87
CA PHE A 917 22.83 -6.20 -32.57
C PHE A 917 23.81 -7.33 -32.94
N ARG A 918 23.33 -8.58 -33.03
CA ARG A 918 24.15 -9.74 -33.43
C ARG A 918 24.64 -9.58 -34.88
N LYS A 919 25.88 -10.03 -35.16
CA LYS A 919 26.46 -9.97 -36.52
C LYS A 919 25.60 -10.81 -37.48
N GLY A 920 25.13 -10.19 -38.57
CA GLY A 920 24.17 -10.78 -39.52
C GLY A 920 22.71 -10.33 -39.30
N GLY A 921 22.39 -9.73 -38.16
CA GLY A 921 21.06 -9.19 -37.81
C GLY A 921 20.93 -7.66 -37.97
N SER A 922 22.02 -6.93 -38.17
CA SER A 922 21.97 -5.56 -38.68
C SER A 922 21.93 -5.61 -40.21
N ALA A 923 21.02 -4.87 -40.84
CA ALA A 923 21.09 -4.64 -42.28
C ALA A 923 22.49 -4.10 -42.63
N SER A 924 23.32 -4.93 -43.27
CA SER A 924 24.62 -4.51 -43.80
C SER A 924 24.36 -3.57 -44.97
N ALA A 925 24.89 -2.36 -44.87
CA ALA A 925 24.98 -1.43 -45.99
C ALA A 925 25.64 -2.11 -47.19
N ALA A 926 25.06 -1.96 -48.39
CA ALA A 926 25.70 -2.32 -49.64
C ALA A 926 25.51 -1.20 -50.67
N THR A 927 26.61 -0.43 -50.87
CA THR A 927 27.27 -0.03 -52.13
C THR A 927 26.46 0.74 -53.20
N LYS A 928 26.96 1.79 -53.88
CA LYS A 928 28.32 2.21 -54.27
C LYS A 928 28.24 3.65 -54.85
N LYS A 929 29.29 4.46 -54.68
CA LYS A 929 29.67 5.58 -55.59
C LYS A 929 30.48 4.96 -56.77
N PRO A 930 30.73 5.59 -57.94
CA PRO A 930 30.44 6.98 -58.34
C PRO A 930 30.02 7.21 -59.82
N ALA A 931 29.82 8.51 -60.13
CA ALA A 931 30.13 9.21 -61.39
C ALA A 931 28.95 9.70 -62.27
N SER A 932 28.88 11.04 -62.31
CA SER A 932 28.42 11.94 -63.39
C SER A 932 27.13 11.60 -64.13
N GLY A 933 26.11 12.42 -63.92
CA GLY A 933 25.00 12.52 -64.86
C GLY A 933 23.84 13.37 -64.36
N ALA A 934 23.93 14.66 -64.65
CA ALA A 934 22.82 15.61 -64.87
C ALA A 934 21.75 15.82 -63.78
N ALA A 935 21.66 17.08 -63.36
CA ALA A 935 20.50 17.64 -62.69
C ALA A 935 19.20 17.40 -63.48
N SER A 936 18.11 17.14 -62.76
CA SER A 936 16.77 17.57 -63.17
C SER A 936 16.19 18.46 -62.07
N SER A 937 16.28 19.76 -62.32
CA SER A 937 15.83 20.89 -61.54
C SER A 937 14.35 20.84 -61.15
N GLY A 938 14.04 20.84 -59.85
CA GLY A 938 12.93 21.62 -59.34
C GLY A 938 13.49 22.97 -58.93
N ALA A 939 13.18 24.04 -59.65
CA ALA A 939 13.67 25.37 -59.31
C ALA A 939 13.28 25.72 -57.86
N SER A 940 14.28 26.04 -57.04
CA SER A 940 14.06 26.63 -55.71
C SER A 940 13.22 27.89 -55.87
N VAL A 941 12.13 28.01 -55.11
CA VAL A 941 11.28 29.21 -55.05
C VAL A 941 11.56 30.05 -53.80
N SER A 942 12.70 29.80 -53.15
CA SER A 942 13.19 30.62 -52.04
C SER A 942 13.55 32.03 -52.50
N VAL A 943 13.15 33.02 -51.71
CA VAL A 943 13.56 34.43 -51.82
C VAL A 943 14.21 34.86 -50.51
N ASP A 944 15.43 35.39 -50.61
CA ASP A 944 16.20 35.85 -49.45
C ASP A 944 15.47 36.96 -48.69
N GLY A 945 15.47 36.85 -47.36
CA GLY A 945 14.83 37.82 -46.46
C GLY A 945 13.34 37.60 -46.22
N PHE A 946 12.74 36.52 -46.72
CA PHE A 946 11.37 36.11 -46.42
C PHE A 946 11.33 34.72 -45.81
N GLN A 947 10.77 34.59 -44.61
CA GLN A 947 10.66 33.30 -43.91
C GLN A 947 9.66 32.37 -44.61
N ALA A 948 8.61 32.95 -45.21
CA ALA A 948 7.60 32.27 -46.01
C ALA A 948 8.18 31.49 -47.20
N SER A 949 9.39 31.81 -47.64
CA SER A 949 10.13 31.05 -48.66
C SER A 949 10.18 29.56 -48.35
N ALA A 950 10.39 29.18 -47.09
CA ALA A 950 10.42 27.78 -46.67
C ALA A 950 9.06 27.07 -46.88
N VAL A 951 7.94 27.80 -46.75
CA VAL A 951 6.59 27.26 -46.95
C VAL A 951 6.36 26.97 -48.44
N PHE A 952 6.70 27.92 -49.32
CA PHE A 952 6.50 27.76 -50.75
C PHE A 952 7.47 26.73 -51.37
N ASP A 953 8.72 26.67 -50.89
CA ASP A 953 9.67 25.63 -51.28
C ASP A 953 9.18 24.22 -50.90
N ARG A 954 8.60 24.09 -49.72
CA ARG A 954 8.05 22.81 -49.25
C ARG A 954 6.80 22.42 -50.04
N LEU A 955 5.93 23.38 -50.37
CA LEU A 955 4.81 23.15 -51.29
C LEU A 955 5.30 22.67 -52.65
N ALA A 956 6.31 23.34 -53.22
CA ALA A 956 6.89 22.98 -54.52
C ALA A 956 7.47 21.56 -54.50
N LYS A 957 8.26 21.22 -53.47
CA LYS A 957 8.84 19.89 -53.27
C LYS A 957 7.78 18.82 -53.03
N SER A 958 6.72 19.14 -52.29
CA SER A 958 5.61 18.22 -52.02
C SER A 958 4.89 17.84 -53.31
N PHE A 959 4.52 18.81 -54.15
CA PHE A 959 3.91 18.51 -55.44
C PHE A 959 4.89 17.76 -56.37
N ALA A 960 6.16 18.16 -56.42
CA ALA A 960 7.17 17.46 -57.21
C ALA A 960 7.38 15.99 -56.80
N GLY A 961 7.27 15.69 -55.50
CA GLY A 961 7.40 14.34 -54.96
C GLY A 961 6.17 13.45 -55.13
N MET A 962 5.03 13.99 -55.57
CA MET A 962 3.82 13.20 -55.86
C MET A 962 3.89 12.58 -57.26
N SER A 963 3.35 11.36 -57.40
CA SER A 963 3.10 10.76 -58.71
C SER A 963 2.09 11.59 -59.52
N ALA A 964 2.12 11.48 -60.85
CA ALA A 964 1.27 12.28 -61.74
C ALA A 964 -0.23 12.14 -61.43
N ASP A 965 -0.71 10.93 -61.13
CA ASP A 965 -2.12 10.69 -60.81
C ASP A 965 -2.52 11.26 -59.44
N GLN A 966 -1.65 11.11 -58.43
CA GLN A 966 -1.87 11.71 -57.10
C GLN A 966 -1.91 13.24 -57.19
N ARG A 967 -0.98 13.84 -57.95
CA ARG A 967 -0.91 15.28 -58.16
C ARG A 967 -2.17 15.80 -58.87
N LYS A 968 -2.62 15.11 -59.92
CA LYS A 968 -3.82 15.46 -60.68
C LYS A 968 -5.10 15.36 -59.85
N GLN A 969 -5.24 14.32 -59.03
CA GLN A 969 -6.37 14.19 -58.10
C GLN A 969 -6.37 15.29 -57.04
N GLN A 970 -5.20 15.61 -56.50
CA GLN A 970 -5.05 16.62 -55.45
C GLN A 970 -5.36 18.03 -55.98
N CYS A 971 -4.83 18.39 -57.15
CA CYS A 971 -5.07 19.67 -57.80
C CYS A 971 -6.55 19.87 -58.16
N LYS A 972 -7.26 18.81 -58.61
CA LYS A 972 -8.70 18.88 -58.92
C LYS A 972 -9.60 19.26 -57.75
N LYS A 973 -9.22 18.98 -56.50
CA LYS A 973 -10.04 19.30 -55.31
C LYS A 973 -10.21 20.81 -55.09
N VAL A 974 -9.22 21.58 -55.51
CA VAL A 974 -9.19 23.04 -55.32
C VAL A 974 -9.32 23.78 -56.66
N ASN A 975 -8.64 23.30 -57.71
CA ASN A 975 -8.72 23.74 -59.10
C ASN A 975 -8.71 25.27 -59.29
N ALA A 976 -7.73 25.94 -58.69
CA ALA A 976 -7.61 27.40 -58.68
C ALA A 976 -6.14 27.87 -58.73
N VAL A 977 -5.93 29.10 -59.19
CA VAL A 977 -4.65 29.81 -59.14
C VAL A 977 -4.68 30.83 -58.01
N PHE A 978 -3.79 30.68 -57.03
CA PHE A 978 -3.61 31.61 -55.93
C PHE A 978 -2.34 32.45 -56.13
N GLN A 979 -2.46 33.75 -55.85
CA GLN A 979 -1.30 34.61 -55.66
C GLN A 979 -1.21 35.01 -54.19
N PHE A 980 -0.04 34.91 -53.58
CA PHE A 980 0.26 35.33 -52.22
C PHE A 980 1.21 36.51 -52.26
N ASP A 981 0.76 37.67 -51.78
CA ASP A 981 1.57 38.87 -51.63
C ASP A 981 2.01 38.98 -50.17
N VAL A 982 3.22 38.51 -49.89
CA VAL A 982 3.74 38.39 -48.52
C VAL A 982 4.57 39.62 -48.17
N LYS A 983 4.25 40.28 -47.06
CA LYS A 983 4.98 41.45 -46.57
C LYS A 983 5.93 41.06 -45.44
N SER A 984 7.23 41.28 -45.65
CA SER A 984 8.27 41.09 -44.64
C SER A 984 8.18 42.12 -43.50
N GLY A 985 8.83 41.83 -42.38
CA GLY A 985 8.96 42.78 -41.26
C GLY A 985 9.66 44.09 -41.64
N ALA A 986 10.50 44.08 -42.69
CA ALA A 986 11.16 45.26 -43.24
C ALA A 986 10.30 46.05 -44.26
N GLY A 987 9.03 45.67 -44.44
CA GLY A 987 8.07 46.37 -45.28
C GLY A 987 8.11 46.03 -46.78
N LYS A 988 9.08 45.22 -47.22
CA LYS A 988 9.15 44.71 -48.60
C LYS A 988 8.07 43.67 -48.86
N VAL A 989 7.43 43.72 -50.03
CA VAL A 989 6.42 42.75 -50.47
C VAL A 989 7.00 41.85 -51.55
N GLN A 990 6.85 40.55 -51.38
CA GLN A 990 7.24 39.54 -52.34
C GLN A 990 6.04 38.65 -52.66
N SER A 991 5.84 38.37 -53.94
CA SER A 991 4.73 37.54 -54.41
C SER A 991 5.18 36.11 -54.72
N TRP A 992 4.31 35.14 -54.44
CA TRP A 992 4.38 33.76 -54.93
C TRP A 992 3.07 33.35 -55.56
N THR A 993 3.15 32.51 -56.59
CA THR A 993 1.98 31.96 -57.28
C THR A 993 1.92 30.46 -57.07
N LEU A 994 0.73 29.95 -56.69
CA LEU A 994 0.40 28.54 -56.63
C LEU A 994 -0.72 28.23 -57.64
N ASP A 995 -0.36 27.55 -58.72
CA ASP A 995 -1.27 27.15 -59.80
C ASP A 995 -1.71 25.68 -59.62
N LEU A 996 -2.88 25.49 -59.02
CA LEU A 996 -3.49 24.18 -58.86
C LEU A 996 -4.40 23.80 -60.05
N LYS A 997 -4.50 24.62 -61.09
CA LYS A 997 -5.18 24.23 -62.35
C LYS A 997 -4.22 23.48 -63.25
N ASN A 998 -2.95 23.88 -63.26
CA ASN A 998 -1.89 23.29 -64.08
C ASN A 998 -0.92 22.46 -63.22
N GLU A 999 -1.43 21.37 -62.63
CA GLU A 999 -0.62 20.35 -61.94
C GLU A 999 0.20 20.82 -60.72
N GLY A 1000 -0.26 21.84 -59.99
CA GLY A 1000 0.28 22.14 -58.66
C GLY A 1000 1.62 22.88 -58.68
N VAL A 1001 1.76 23.82 -59.61
CA VAL A 1001 3.02 24.53 -59.84
C VAL A 1001 3.15 25.73 -58.91
N VAL A 1002 4.27 25.81 -58.20
CA VAL A 1002 4.63 26.95 -57.33
C VAL A 1002 5.71 27.78 -58.03
N LYS A 1003 5.56 29.10 -58.09
CA LYS A 1003 6.52 30.03 -58.71
C LYS A 1003 6.74 31.26 -57.85
N VAL A 1004 7.95 31.84 -57.92
CA VAL A 1004 8.25 33.18 -57.41
C VAL A 1004 7.72 34.21 -58.40
N GLY A 1005 7.03 35.23 -57.89
CA GLY A 1005 6.45 36.31 -58.68
C GLY A 1005 4.91 36.28 -58.70
N ALA A 1006 4.33 37.39 -59.16
CA ALA A 1006 2.90 37.52 -59.38
C ALA A 1006 2.42 36.58 -60.50
N ALA A 1007 1.14 36.24 -60.49
CA ALA A 1007 0.59 35.34 -61.49
C ALA A 1007 0.68 35.98 -62.87
N THR A 1008 1.17 35.25 -63.87
CA THR A 1008 1.31 35.74 -65.26
C THR A 1008 -0.04 35.95 -65.98
N GLY A 1009 -1.16 35.60 -65.33
CA GLY A 1009 -2.55 35.85 -65.75
C GLY A 1009 -3.43 36.17 -64.53
N LYS A 1010 -4.76 36.28 -64.71
CA LYS A 1010 -5.67 36.64 -63.61
C LYS A 1010 -5.73 35.51 -62.57
N ALA A 1011 -5.21 35.77 -61.37
CA ALA A 1011 -5.36 34.88 -60.23
C ALA A 1011 -6.84 34.76 -59.83
N ASP A 1012 -7.28 33.56 -59.46
CA ASP A 1012 -8.64 33.33 -58.97
C ASP A 1012 -8.82 33.96 -57.56
N ALA A 1013 -7.76 33.96 -56.76
CA ALA A 1013 -7.68 34.70 -55.51
C ALA A 1013 -6.25 35.21 -55.23
N THR A 1014 -6.15 36.48 -54.82
CA THR A 1014 -4.92 37.12 -54.36
C THR A 1014 -5.01 37.36 -52.86
N ILE A 1015 -4.00 36.93 -52.12
CA ILE A 1015 -3.96 36.89 -50.66
C ILE A 1015 -2.79 37.74 -50.17
N ALA A 1016 -3.08 38.87 -49.55
CA ALA A 1016 -2.07 39.71 -48.91
C ALA A 1016 -1.96 39.33 -47.42
N VAL A 1017 -0.74 39.04 -46.96
CA VAL A 1017 -0.47 38.49 -45.61
C VAL A 1017 0.93 38.88 -45.11
N GLY A 1018 1.11 38.98 -43.80
CA GLY A 1018 2.42 39.16 -43.19
C GLY A 1018 3.28 37.88 -43.22
N ASP A 1019 4.59 38.02 -43.33
CA ASP A 1019 5.53 36.90 -43.45
C ASP A 1019 5.42 35.90 -42.27
N ALA A 1020 5.47 36.39 -41.04
CA ALA A 1020 5.30 35.55 -39.84
C ALA A 1020 3.89 34.97 -39.71
N ASP A 1021 2.85 35.72 -40.10
CA ASP A 1021 1.46 35.26 -40.04
C ASP A 1021 1.22 34.09 -41.03
N LEU A 1022 1.87 34.11 -42.21
CA LEU A 1022 1.78 32.99 -43.15
C LEU A 1022 2.49 31.73 -42.63
N ILE A 1023 3.58 31.88 -41.88
CA ILE A 1023 4.23 30.75 -41.19
C ILE A 1023 3.32 30.13 -40.15
N ASP A 1024 2.69 30.95 -39.30
CA ASP A 1024 1.78 30.45 -38.27
C ASP A 1024 0.53 29.79 -38.88
N LEU A 1025 0.06 30.28 -40.03
CA LEU A 1025 -0.99 29.63 -40.82
C LEU A 1025 -0.52 28.27 -41.36
N ALA A 1026 0.68 28.20 -41.94
CA ALA A 1026 1.24 26.96 -42.48
C ALA A 1026 1.55 25.91 -41.39
N LEU A 1027 1.91 26.33 -40.18
CA LEU A 1027 2.11 25.48 -39.01
C LEU A 1027 0.79 25.07 -38.32
N GLY A 1028 -0.35 25.60 -38.78
CA GLY A 1028 -1.66 25.30 -38.22
C GLY A 1028 -1.90 25.87 -36.82
N LYS A 1029 -1.08 26.81 -36.36
CA LYS A 1029 -1.27 27.53 -35.08
C LYS A 1029 -2.47 28.47 -35.11
N THR A 1030 -2.92 28.83 -36.32
CA THR A 1030 -4.09 29.66 -36.61
C THR A 1030 -4.77 29.16 -37.89
N THR A 1031 -5.91 29.75 -38.25
CA THR A 1031 -6.67 29.39 -39.47
C THR A 1031 -6.88 30.60 -40.36
N GLY A 1032 -7.03 30.38 -41.67
CA GLY A 1032 -7.23 31.46 -42.65
C GLY A 1032 -8.47 32.30 -42.34
N GLN A 1033 -9.53 31.67 -41.85
CA GLN A 1033 -10.76 32.35 -41.42
C GLN A 1033 -10.53 33.27 -40.22
N LYS A 1034 -9.80 32.80 -39.19
CA LYS A 1034 -9.47 33.62 -38.01
C LYS A 1034 -8.59 34.82 -38.38
N MET A 1035 -7.61 34.62 -39.26
CA MET A 1035 -6.74 35.70 -39.74
C MET A 1035 -7.47 36.71 -40.62
N PHE A 1036 -8.44 36.28 -41.43
CA PHE A 1036 -9.28 37.17 -42.21
C PHE A 1036 -10.19 38.03 -41.31
N MET A 1037 -10.86 37.42 -40.32
CA MET A 1037 -11.69 38.16 -39.36
C MET A 1037 -10.87 39.15 -38.51
N ALA A 1038 -9.62 38.82 -38.20
CA ALA A 1038 -8.69 39.70 -37.49
C ALA A 1038 -8.05 40.79 -38.39
N GLY A 1039 -8.42 40.85 -39.68
CA GLY A 1039 -7.88 41.82 -40.64
C GLY A 1039 -6.41 41.60 -41.03
N LYS A 1040 -5.81 40.48 -40.62
CA LYS A 1040 -4.41 40.11 -40.88
C LYS A 1040 -4.18 39.52 -42.26
N ILE A 1041 -5.23 38.96 -42.87
CA ILE A 1041 -5.23 38.52 -44.27
C ILE A 1041 -6.26 39.33 -45.04
N LYS A 1042 -5.87 39.87 -46.19
CA LYS A 1042 -6.79 40.49 -47.15
C LYS A 1042 -6.86 39.66 -48.42
N VAL A 1043 -8.06 39.29 -48.83
CA VAL A 1043 -8.30 38.48 -50.02
C VAL A 1043 -9.02 39.30 -51.07
N LYS A 1044 -8.49 39.30 -52.29
CA LYS A 1044 -9.11 39.92 -53.48
C LYS A 1044 -9.36 38.85 -54.52
N GLY A 1045 -10.55 38.81 -55.12
CA GLY A 1045 -10.98 37.73 -56.02
C GLY A 1045 -12.05 36.84 -55.40
N GLN A 1046 -12.07 35.55 -55.75
CA GLN A 1046 -13.11 34.62 -55.29
C GLN A 1046 -12.92 34.24 -53.81
N MET A 1047 -13.63 34.95 -52.93
CA MET A 1047 -13.48 34.86 -51.48
C MET A 1047 -13.63 33.44 -50.91
N MET A 1048 -14.52 32.62 -51.47
CA MET A 1048 -14.76 31.25 -51.00
C MET A 1048 -13.52 30.35 -51.09
N LEU A 1049 -12.60 30.63 -52.01
CA LEU A 1049 -11.35 29.86 -52.14
C LEU A 1049 -10.39 30.06 -50.96
N ALA A 1050 -10.48 31.18 -50.25
CA ALA A 1050 -9.65 31.42 -49.07
C ALA A 1050 -9.92 30.43 -47.93
N THR A 1051 -11.15 29.91 -47.83
CA THR A 1051 -11.50 28.88 -46.83
C THR A 1051 -10.78 27.55 -47.05
N LYS A 1052 -10.26 27.32 -48.27
CA LYS A 1052 -9.55 26.08 -48.62
C LYS A 1052 -8.05 26.13 -48.31
N LEU A 1053 -7.50 27.29 -47.91
CA LEU A 1053 -6.07 27.48 -47.67
C LEU A 1053 -5.53 26.57 -46.57
N ASP A 1054 -6.29 26.39 -45.49
CA ASP A 1054 -5.88 25.53 -44.38
C ASP A 1054 -5.68 24.08 -44.85
N GLY A 1055 -6.52 23.60 -45.77
CA GLY A 1055 -6.39 22.28 -46.39
C GLY A 1055 -5.14 22.17 -47.26
N ILE A 1056 -4.87 23.19 -48.08
CA ILE A 1056 -3.71 23.23 -48.96
C ILE A 1056 -2.41 23.18 -48.14
N PHE A 1057 -2.29 23.98 -47.07
CA PHE A 1057 -1.09 23.99 -46.23
C PHE A 1057 -1.01 22.76 -45.30
N LYS A 1058 -2.12 22.24 -44.76
CA LYS A 1058 -2.12 21.03 -43.93
C LYS A 1058 -1.74 19.77 -44.72
N GLU A 1059 -2.22 19.62 -45.94
CA GLU A 1059 -1.88 18.45 -46.76
C GLU A 1059 -0.42 18.53 -47.25
N ALA A 1060 0.10 19.73 -47.52
CA ALA A 1060 1.54 19.94 -47.74
C ALA A 1060 2.40 19.73 -46.47
N GLY A 1061 1.83 20.02 -45.29
CA GLY A 1061 2.46 19.86 -43.98
C GLY A 1061 2.70 18.41 -43.53
N LYS A 1062 2.17 17.40 -44.24
CA LYS A 1062 2.37 15.98 -43.92
C LYS A 1062 3.73 15.42 -44.32
N ALA A 1063 4.52 16.13 -45.14
CA ALA A 1063 5.90 15.75 -45.47
C ALA A 1063 6.88 16.62 -44.65
N LYS A 1064 7.22 16.21 -43.41
CA LYS A 1064 8.01 16.90 -42.33
C LYS A 1064 8.70 18.25 -42.69
N MET A 1065 8.43 19.30 -41.91
CA MET A 1065 9.04 20.63 -42.06
C MET A 1065 10.47 20.62 -41.54
#